data_AF-A0A836SYC5-F1
#
_entry.id   AF-A0A836SYC5-F1
#
_cell.length_a   1.000
_cell.length_b   1.000
_cell.length_c   1.000
_cell.angle_alpha   90.00
_cell.angle_beta   90.00
_cell.angle_gamma   90.00
#
_symmetry.space_group_name_H-M   'P 1'
#
loop_
_entity.id
_entity.type
_entity.pdbx_description
1 polymer ?
#
loop_
_entity_poly.entity_id
_entity_poly.type
_entity_poly.pdbx_seq_one_letter_code
_entity_poly.pdbx_strand_id
1 'polypeptide(L)'
;MKNLIAPIRFILLIFFIGGISFDFFGQNLCISQYIETSSGTTPKGIEVFNNTGSDIDLSASNLTVYQGTNGGSCVLKVTVSSGILKNGEVWVIGTTDLTNYATSNGTNLSGTTTYGFAFNGDDALEIYLGGVLQDVIGTCGSDPGSSWSGNGVSTANQNIQIKSGICSGTTSYWTDPSLRYDNIATGTDMTGFGNAPSCISCVAPTIQAHTITFSSVGSSSMTVSWTNGDGTNRVVMINTSNSFTAPADGTDPVADNSWNGSGQQVVYNGSSNSLTVTNLDPNTTYWFKVYEYNCTGANTMYLNTTASNNPNSQTTLPCSSPTIASNSITFSSVGNSSMTVNWTNGNGDNRIVVIHENSPVISSPVDGTTYNASTTYGSGDDIGSNEYVIFNGIGNSVTVNGLSPSTTYYFEVFEYNCNSGNEVYLTSSTLTGNETTASAPIPAILTQGDIVVVGVCSNIATCVGGSSGDDEISFVCFKDITTGTTIDMTDNGWERCFPDKWGNAEGYIKIERTGSTIAAGTVITFRTHGSGTEFEGIFPDNNWSIVTTGGNARLILNSDGDQIYFMQEGTWDDGILGNNDATYTGGEIIFGFNTNDDWISGICSANNNPAGEGRSQNSGLYNGMDCFNMIPNTATDFLKYTGPTTPASQIEWVGRINDNTNWTSYSDCSAYYSGTPDYTNGDTLQITTTGLTTTYKWYGNKDTHWFECANWGPLRVPTSSDDVIIPNSHQVDNDIVLVAGENAECKNFTIENTIYSIKGEGNSTKVLT
;
A
#
# COMPACT_ATOMS: atom_id res chain seq x y z
N MET A 1 79.70 -31.95 7.50
CA MET A 1 78.25 -31.82 7.30
C MET A 1 77.96 -30.32 7.27
N LYS A 2 77.96 -29.65 6.11
CA LYS A 2 76.80 -29.43 5.20
C LYS A 2 75.59 -28.90 5.99
N ASN A 3 75.06 -27.68 5.83
CA ASN A 3 74.93 -26.84 4.63
C ASN A 3 74.96 -25.34 4.97
N LEU A 4 75.70 -24.55 4.18
CA LEU A 4 75.49 -23.12 3.96
C LEU A 4 74.58 -22.96 2.74
N ILE A 5 73.57 -22.08 2.82
CA ILE A 5 72.81 -21.60 1.67
C ILE A 5 73.35 -20.21 1.32
N ALA A 6 73.90 -20.08 0.11
CA ALA A 6 74.35 -18.83 -0.50
C ALA A 6 73.30 -18.34 -1.52
N PRO A 7 73.14 -17.02 -1.73
CA PRO A 7 72.24 -16.48 -2.74
C PRO A 7 72.92 -16.52 -4.12
N ILE A 8 72.25 -17.15 -5.08
CA ILE A 8 72.70 -17.22 -6.47
C ILE A 8 72.38 -15.89 -7.15
N ARG A 9 73.42 -15.15 -7.54
CA ARG A 9 73.37 -14.08 -8.54
C ARG A 9 73.32 -14.73 -9.93
N PHE A 10 72.24 -14.54 -10.67
CA PHE A 10 72.18 -14.93 -12.08
C PHE A 10 72.77 -13.79 -12.94
N ILE A 11 73.89 -14.09 -13.58
CA ILE A 11 74.50 -13.30 -14.64
C ILE A 11 73.71 -13.59 -15.92
N LEU A 12 73.07 -12.56 -16.49
CA LEU A 12 72.42 -12.66 -17.79
C LEU A 12 73.49 -12.54 -18.88
N LEU A 13 73.84 -13.68 -19.48
CA LEU A 13 74.76 -13.79 -20.60
C LEU A 13 73.99 -13.47 -21.90
N ILE A 14 74.38 -12.40 -22.59
CA ILE A 14 73.83 -12.03 -23.90
C ILE A 14 74.33 -13.05 -24.94
N PHE A 15 73.43 -13.88 -25.45
CA PHE A 15 73.64 -14.64 -26.68
C PHE A 15 72.92 -13.92 -27.83
N PHE A 16 73.71 -13.36 -28.74
CA PHE A 16 73.27 -12.96 -30.08
C PHE A 16 72.95 -14.24 -30.86
N ILE A 17 71.67 -14.56 -31.03
CA ILE A 17 71.18 -15.52 -32.03
C ILE A 17 70.30 -14.71 -32.98
N GLY A 18 70.66 -14.75 -34.26
CA GLY A 18 69.97 -14.04 -35.33
C GLY A 18 68.48 -14.36 -35.33
N GLY A 19 67.68 -13.30 -35.52
CA GLY A 19 66.23 -13.34 -35.47
C GLY A 19 65.65 -14.37 -36.43
N ILE A 20 64.90 -15.30 -35.85
CA ILE A 20 63.81 -15.99 -36.52
C ILE A 20 62.57 -15.40 -35.86
N SER A 21 61.83 -14.52 -36.55
CA SER A 21 60.53 -14.08 -36.07
C SER A 21 59.61 -15.29 -36.08
N PHE A 22 59.17 -15.71 -34.90
CA PHE A 22 57.91 -16.44 -34.82
C PHE A 22 56.84 -15.36 -34.87
N ASP A 23 56.31 -15.09 -36.06
CA ASP A 23 55.12 -14.26 -36.21
C ASP A 23 53.97 -15.03 -35.56
N PHE A 24 53.69 -14.73 -34.29
CA PHE A 24 52.39 -14.99 -33.72
C PHE A 24 51.39 -14.17 -34.55
N PHE A 25 50.63 -14.82 -35.43
CA PHE A 25 49.48 -14.18 -36.05
C PHE A 25 48.52 -13.80 -34.91
N GLY A 26 48.53 -12.53 -34.50
CA GLY A 26 47.42 -11.96 -33.75
C GLY A 26 46.13 -12.12 -34.57
N GLN A 27 44.96 -12.02 -33.93
CA GLN A 27 43.64 -12.11 -34.57
C GLN A 27 43.35 -10.92 -35.50
N ASN A 28 44.29 -10.51 -36.34
CA ASN A 28 44.25 -9.31 -37.16
C ASN A 28 43.70 -9.59 -38.57
N LEU A 29 43.21 -10.81 -38.80
CA LEU A 29 42.38 -11.20 -39.94
C LEU A 29 40.93 -11.36 -39.45
N CYS A 30 39.97 -10.67 -40.07
CA CYS A 30 38.57 -10.69 -39.62
C CYS A 30 37.59 -10.88 -40.77
N ILE A 31 36.38 -11.35 -40.45
CA ILE A 31 35.25 -11.33 -41.37
C ILE A 31 34.69 -9.91 -41.37
N SER A 32 35.07 -9.11 -42.37
CA SER A 32 34.64 -7.71 -42.49
C SER A 32 33.21 -7.57 -42.99
N GLN A 33 32.72 -8.54 -43.73
CA GLN A 33 31.36 -8.52 -44.26
C GLN A 33 30.80 -9.94 -44.42
N TYR A 34 29.50 -10.10 -44.21
CA TYR A 34 28.76 -11.35 -44.38
C TYR A 34 27.43 -11.03 -45.08
N ILE A 35 27.05 -11.86 -46.06
CA ILE A 35 25.75 -11.75 -46.72
C ILE A 35 25.05 -13.10 -46.81
N GLU A 36 23.78 -13.09 -46.42
CA GLU A 36 22.86 -14.20 -46.56
C GLU A 36 21.51 -13.70 -47.10
N THR A 37 20.96 -14.45 -48.05
CA THR A 37 19.61 -14.24 -48.58
C THR A 37 18.74 -15.45 -48.31
N SER A 38 17.42 -15.30 -48.49
CA SER A 38 16.40 -16.32 -48.22
C SER A 38 16.87 -17.72 -48.61
N SER A 39 16.62 -18.70 -47.75
CA SER A 39 17.05 -20.09 -47.95
C SER A 39 16.82 -20.57 -49.40
N GLY A 40 17.89 -21.13 -50.00
CA GLY A 40 17.88 -21.58 -51.39
C GLY A 40 18.13 -20.50 -52.46
N THR A 41 18.36 -19.24 -52.08
CA THR A 41 18.70 -18.14 -53.00
C THR A 41 20.15 -17.67 -52.83
N THR A 42 20.63 -16.87 -53.78
CA THR A 42 21.95 -16.21 -53.76
C THR A 42 21.74 -14.69 -53.81
N PRO A 43 22.72 -13.85 -53.40
CA PRO A 43 24.10 -14.16 -53.01
C PRO A 43 24.28 -14.72 -51.59
N LYS A 44 25.29 -15.57 -51.40
CA LYS A 44 25.76 -16.02 -50.08
C LYS A 44 27.28 -15.99 -50.02
N GLY A 45 27.85 -15.35 -49.01
CA GLY A 45 29.31 -15.36 -48.81
C GLY A 45 29.81 -14.44 -47.71
N ILE A 46 31.14 -14.41 -47.59
CA ILE A 46 31.89 -13.62 -46.63
C ILE A 46 33.01 -12.84 -47.30
N GLU A 47 33.37 -11.73 -46.70
CA GLU A 47 34.55 -10.95 -46.99
C GLU A 47 35.52 -11.05 -45.81
N VAL A 48 36.79 -11.35 -46.11
CA VAL A 48 37.85 -11.47 -45.11
C VAL A 48 38.85 -10.33 -45.30
N PHE A 49 39.02 -9.50 -44.27
CA PHE A 49 39.90 -8.34 -44.26
C PHE A 49 41.23 -8.63 -43.57
N ASN A 50 42.33 -8.27 -44.23
CA ASN A 50 43.68 -8.37 -43.66
C ASN A 50 44.15 -7.04 -43.08
N ASN A 51 44.29 -7.01 -41.75
CA ASN A 51 44.91 -5.91 -41.02
C ASN A 51 46.12 -6.38 -40.19
N THR A 52 46.81 -7.43 -40.65
CA THR A 52 47.97 -8.00 -39.95
C THR A 52 49.20 -7.09 -39.94
N GLY A 53 49.19 -6.01 -40.73
CA GLY A 53 50.33 -5.12 -40.94
C GLY A 53 51.27 -5.58 -42.07
N SER A 54 50.99 -6.73 -42.69
CA SER A 54 51.80 -7.32 -43.77
C SER A 54 50.94 -8.08 -44.79
N ASP A 55 51.47 -8.27 -45.99
CA ASP A 55 50.83 -9.10 -47.02
C ASP A 55 50.84 -10.58 -46.61
N ILE A 56 49.73 -11.27 -46.83
CA ILE A 56 49.58 -12.70 -46.52
C ILE A 56 49.66 -13.51 -47.82
N ASP A 57 50.65 -14.38 -47.94
CA ASP A 57 50.73 -15.37 -49.02
C ASP A 57 49.90 -16.61 -48.67
N LEU A 58 48.74 -16.75 -49.33
CA LEU A 58 47.79 -17.83 -49.08
C LEU A 58 48.28 -19.20 -49.58
N SER A 59 49.38 -19.25 -50.34
CA SER A 59 50.05 -20.52 -50.69
C SER A 59 50.99 -21.01 -49.60
N ALA A 60 51.49 -20.10 -48.75
CA ALA A 60 52.33 -20.43 -47.60
C ALA A 60 51.49 -20.65 -46.34
N SER A 61 50.41 -19.89 -46.16
CA SER A 61 49.47 -20.01 -45.05
C SER A 61 48.03 -19.98 -45.58
N ASN A 62 47.44 -21.16 -45.76
CA ASN A 62 46.10 -21.27 -46.32
C ASN A 62 45.06 -20.58 -45.43
N LEU A 63 44.13 -19.86 -46.05
CA LEU A 63 42.90 -19.41 -45.41
C LEU A 63 41.85 -20.52 -45.54
N THR A 64 41.28 -20.93 -44.42
CA THR A 64 40.26 -21.98 -44.38
C THR A 64 39.01 -21.49 -43.66
N VAL A 65 37.84 -21.89 -44.18
CA VAL A 65 36.53 -21.55 -43.61
C VAL A 65 35.86 -22.84 -43.15
N TYR A 66 35.49 -22.88 -41.87
CA TYR A 66 34.70 -23.95 -41.29
C TYR A 66 33.28 -23.44 -41.05
N GLN A 67 32.29 -24.32 -41.21
CA GLN A 67 30.88 -24.00 -41.00
C GLN A 67 30.22 -25.04 -40.11
N GLY A 68 29.49 -24.57 -39.10
CA GLY A 68 28.63 -25.39 -38.24
C GLY A 68 27.19 -25.28 -38.70
N THR A 69 26.73 -26.25 -39.49
CA THR A 69 25.41 -26.19 -40.14
C THR A 69 24.27 -26.42 -39.16
N ASN A 70 23.31 -25.48 -39.08
CA ASN A 70 22.11 -25.53 -38.23
C ASN A 70 22.43 -25.93 -36.78
N GLY A 71 23.36 -25.20 -36.16
CA GLY A 71 23.87 -25.51 -34.82
C GLY A 71 24.78 -26.74 -34.69
N GLY A 72 25.22 -27.35 -35.80
CA GLY A 72 26.19 -28.44 -35.79
C GLY A 72 27.63 -28.01 -35.49
N SER A 73 28.51 -28.98 -35.25
CA SER A 73 29.95 -28.73 -35.12
C SER A 73 30.56 -28.21 -36.43
N CYS A 74 31.57 -27.36 -36.32
CA CYS A 74 32.21 -26.75 -37.48
C CYS A 74 33.03 -27.74 -38.30
N VAL A 75 32.75 -27.79 -39.61
CA VAL A 75 33.42 -28.67 -40.58
C VAL A 75 34.02 -27.82 -41.70
N LEU A 76 35.24 -28.16 -42.15
CA LEU A 76 35.93 -27.47 -43.23
C LEU A 76 35.08 -27.44 -44.51
N LYS A 77 34.84 -26.23 -45.05
CA LYS A 77 34.08 -26.01 -46.29
C LYS A 77 34.93 -25.48 -47.43
N VAL A 78 35.82 -24.53 -47.12
CA VAL A 78 36.62 -23.82 -48.13
C VAL A 78 38.07 -23.81 -47.71
N THR A 79 38.97 -24.03 -48.67
CA THR A 79 40.41 -23.79 -48.55
C THR A 79 40.85 -22.87 -49.68
N VAL A 80 41.37 -21.70 -49.34
CA VAL A 80 42.03 -20.78 -50.26
C VAL A 80 43.53 -20.99 -50.11
N SER A 81 44.16 -21.57 -51.13
CA SER A 81 45.56 -22.04 -51.09
C SER A 81 46.47 -21.35 -52.11
N SER A 82 46.06 -20.19 -52.64
CA SER A 82 46.83 -19.45 -53.64
C SER A 82 46.44 -17.97 -53.67
N GLY A 83 47.40 -17.12 -54.00
CA GLY A 83 47.23 -15.68 -54.10
C GLY A 83 47.80 -14.93 -52.90
N ILE A 84 47.85 -13.60 -53.02
CA ILE A 84 48.37 -12.71 -51.97
C ILE A 84 47.22 -11.84 -51.50
N LEU A 85 46.84 -11.96 -50.22
CA LEU A 85 45.92 -11.06 -49.55
C LEU A 85 46.73 -9.91 -48.93
N LYS A 86 46.76 -8.75 -49.59
CA LYS A 86 47.57 -7.61 -49.14
C LYS A 86 47.07 -7.01 -47.85
N ASN A 87 47.97 -6.39 -47.09
CA ASN A 87 47.57 -5.62 -45.92
C ASN A 87 46.67 -4.45 -46.32
N GLY A 88 45.56 -4.26 -45.61
CA GLY A 88 44.57 -3.23 -45.91
C GLY A 88 43.62 -3.59 -47.05
N GLU A 89 43.71 -4.79 -47.62
CA GLU A 89 42.81 -5.30 -48.66
C GLU A 89 41.97 -6.48 -48.14
N VAL A 90 40.97 -6.86 -48.93
CA VAL A 90 40.00 -7.93 -48.62
C VAL A 90 40.08 -9.09 -49.60
N TRP A 91 39.61 -10.26 -49.16
CA TRP A 91 39.37 -11.44 -49.98
C TRP A 91 37.91 -11.87 -49.89
N VAL A 92 37.21 -11.99 -51.02
CA VAL A 92 35.78 -12.34 -51.03
C VAL A 92 35.59 -13.82 -51.37
N ILE A 93 34.85 -14.54 -50.53
CA ILE A 93 34.54 -15.96 -50.70
C ILE A 93 33.01 -16.11 -50.76
N GLY A 94 32.47 -16.62 -51.86
CA GLY A 94 31.02 -16.80 -51.96
C GLY A 94 30.51 -17.17 -53.34
N THR A 95 29.20 -17.07 -53.53
CA THR A 95 28.51 -17.44 -54.78
C THR A 95 29.01 -16.62 -55.98
N THR A 96 28.81 -17.14 -57.19
CA THR A 96 29.36 -16.54 -58.43
C THR A 96 28.94 -15.08 -58.64
N ASP A 97 27.69 -14.74 -58.31
CA ASP A 97 27.17 -13.38 -58.32
C ASP A 97 27.92 -12.44 -57.36
N LEU A 98 28.21 -12.89 -56.14
CA LEU A 98 28.99 -12.15 -55.15
C LEU A 98 30.44 -11.93 -55.60
N THR A 99 31.10 -12.98 -56.11
CA THR A 99 32.48 -12.85 -56.60
C THR A 99 32.58 -11.96 -57.84
N ASN A 100 31.58 -12.00 -58.73
CA ASN A 100 31.51 -11.11 -59.89
C ASN A 100 31.26 -9.65 -59.47
N TYR A 101 30.37 -9.45 -58.49
CA TYR A 101 30.10 -8.13 -57.92
C TYR A 101 31.35 -7.52 -57.31
N ALA A 102 32.04 -8.26 -56.42
CA ALA A 102 33.26 -7.80 -55.78
C ALA A 102 34.35 -7.47 -56.82
N THR A 103 34.53 -8.32 -57.83
CA THR A 103 35.51 -8.06 -58.92
C THR A 103 35.18 -6.80 -59.72
N SER A 104 33.90 -6.48 -59.88
CA SER A 104 33.47 -5.33 -60.69
C SER A 104 33.43 -4.01 -59.90
N ASN A 105 33.20 -4.06 -58.60
CA ASN A 105 32.92 -2.88 -57.77
C ASN A 105 33.91 -2.66 -56.61
N GLY A 106 34.74 -3.64 -56.28
CA GLY A 106 35.70 -3.58 -55.20
C GLY A 106 36.90 -2.70 -55.53
N THR A 107 37.30 -1.86 -54.59
CA THR A 107 38.46 -0.95 -54.74
C THR A 107 39.68 -1.36 -53.90
N ASN A 108 39.50 -2.28 -52.94
CA ASN A 108 40.57 -2.82 -52.09
C ASN A 108 40.55 -4.36 -52.09
N LEU A 109 40.33 -4.98 -53.24
CA LEU A 109 40.16 -6.42 -53.38
C LEU A 109 41.47 -7.10 -53.83
N SER A 110 42.02 -7.98 -53.00
CA SER A 110 43.18 -8.80 -53.35
C SER A 110 42.83 -10.02 -54.20
N GLY A 111 41.62 -10.56 -54.05
CA GLY A 111 41.18 -11.73 -54.79
C GLY A 111 39.80 -12.24 -54.38
N THR A 112 39.30 -13.22 -55.14
CA THR A 112 38.03 -13.88 -54.87
C THR A 112 38.17 -15.40 -54.90
N THR A 113 37.27 -16.10 -54.22
CA THR A 113 37.13 -17.56 -54.30
C THR A 113 35.66 -17.92 -54.43
N THR A 114 35.27 -18.44 -55.60
CA THR A 114 33.88 -18.84 -55.84
C THR A 114 33.56 -20.13 -55.07
N TYR A 115 32.58 -20.05 -54.16
CA TYR A 115 32.07 -21.16 -53.38
C TYR A 115 30.57 -20.97 -53.07
N GLY A 116 29.75 -21.97 -53.34
CA GLY A 116 28.32 -21.94 -53.05
C GLY A 116 28.02 -22.27 -51.59
N PHE A 117 28.10 -21.28 -50.70
CA PHE A 117 27.69 -21.47 -49.31
C PHE A 117 26.21 -21.84 -49.23
N ALA A 118 25.89 -22.75 -48.29
CA ALA A 118 24.54 -23.22 -48.04
C ALA A 118 23.97 -22.70 -46.70
N PHE A 119 24.67 -21.79 -46.02
CA PHE A 119 24.19 -21.27 -44.74
C PHE A 119 22.84 -20.55 -44.89
N ASN A 120 21.95 -20.67 -43.91
CA ASN A 120 20.56 -20.22 -43.95
C ASN A 120 20.11 -19.40 -42.73
N GLY A 121 21.08 -18.75 -42.06
CA GLY A 121 20.85 -17.84 -40.94
C GLY A 121 21.36 -18.38 -39.61
N ASP A 122 21.24 -19.68 -39.38
CA ASP A 122 21.56 -20.43 -38.15
C ASP A 122 22.85 -21.27 -38.26
N ASP A 123 23.73 -20.94 -39.21
CA ASP A 123 25.08 -21.53 -39.37
C ASP A 123 26.25 -20.69 -38.84
N ALA A 124 27.05 -21.29 -37.95
CA ALA A 124 28.23 -20.62 -37.41
C ALA A 124 29.39 -20.71 -38.40
N LEU A 125 30.28 -19.72 -38.41
CA LEU A 125 31.50 -19.72 -39.21
C LEU A 125 32.74 -19.53 -38.32
N GLU A 126 33.81 -20.22 -38.68
CA GLU A 126 35.15 -19.96 -38.17
C GLU A 126 36.12 -19.83 -39.34
N ILE A 127 36.99 -18.82 -39.30
CA ILE A 127 38.08 -18.69 -40.27
C ILE A 127 39.42 -18.97 -39.60
N TYR A 128 40.28 -19.73 -40.28
CA TYR A 128 41.63 -20.04 -39.83
C TYR A 128 42.65 -19.64 -40.87
N LEU A 129 43.79 -19.11 -40.44
CA LEU A 129 44.95 -18.82 -41.29
C LEU A 129 46.11 -19.71 -40.83
N GLY A 130 46.64 -20.54 -41.74
CA GLY A 130 47.75 -21.45 -41.41
C GLY A 130 47.44 -22.41 -40.26
N GLY A 131 46.16 -22.71 -40.02
CA GLY A 131 45.68 -23.55 -38.91
C GLY A 131 45.42 -22.82 -37.58
N VAL A 132 45.60 -21.50 -37.51
CA VAL A 132 45.27 -20.69 -36.33
C VAL A 132 43.91 -20.02 -36.52
N LEU A 133 42.99 -20.18 -35.56
CA LEU A 133 41.66 -19.54 -35.58
C LEU A 133 41.84 -18.01 -35.60
N GLN A 134 41.14 -17.30 -36.48
CA GLN A 134 41.28 -15.85 -36.69
C GLN A 134 40.00 -15.07 -36.33
N ASP A 135 38.83 -15.58 -36.70
CA ASP A 135 37.55 -14.92 -36.40
C ASP A 135 36.39 -15.91 -36.38
N VAL A 136 35.29 -15.52 -35.73
CA VAL A 136 34.07 -16.33 -35.61
C VAL A 136 32.80 -15.51 -35.87
N ILE A 137 31.83 -16.16 -36.52
CA ILE A 137 30.42 -15.74 -36.56
C ILE A 137 29.59 -16.81 -35.85
N GLY A 138 28.82 -16.40 -34.84
CA GLY A 138 28.01 -17.33 -34.06
C GLY A 138 28.84 -18.26 -33.17
N THR A 139 28.29 -19.43 -32.85
CA THR A 139 28.94 -20.45 -32.00
C THR A 139 28.79 -21.83 -32.64
N CYS A 140 29.88 -22.49 -33.01
CA CYS A 140 29.83 -23.86 -33.52
C CYS A 140 29.24 -24.82 -32.48
N GLY A 141 28.35 -25.72 -32.89
CA GLY A 141 27.69 -26.67 -31.99
C GLY A 141 26.50 -26.09 -31.19
N SER A 142 26.08 -24.85 -31.47
CA SER A 142 24.93 -24.22 -30.83
C SER A 142 23.95 -23.67 -31.87
N ASP A 143 22.67 -24.01 -31.72
CA ASP A 143 21.59 -23.57 -32.58
C ASP A 143 20.94 -22.27 -32.04
N PRO A 144 20.99 -21.13 -32.77
CA PRO A 144 20.33 -19.89 -32.38
C PRO A 144 18.82 -19.83 -32.72
N GLY A 145 18.25 -20.90 -33.28
CA GLY A 145 16.90 -20.92 -33.83
C GLY A 145 16.92 -20.55 -35.32
N SER A 146 16.42 -19.37 -35.68
CA SER A 146 16.38 -18.93 -37.08
C SER A 146 17.61 -18.13 -37.53
N SER A 147 18.25 -17.42 -36.59
CA SER A 147 19.46 -16.64 -36.84
C SER A 147 20.11 -16.13 -35.54
N TRP A 148 21.40 -15.81 -35.59
CA TRP A 148 21.98 -14.89 -34.60
C TRP A 148 21.47 -13.49 -34.88
N SER A 149 20.92 -12.83 -33.87
CA SER A 149 20.34 -11.50 -34.02
C SER A 149 20.39 -10.67 -32.73
N GLY A 150 20.43 -9.35 -32.91
CA GLY A 150 20.34 -8.37 -31.83
C GLY A 150 20.41 -6.94 -32.38
N ASN A 151 19.76 -5.99 -31.71
CA ASN A 151 19.70 -4.56 -32.08
C ASN A 151 19.52 -4.26 -33.59
N GLY A 152 18.69 -5.04 -34.29
CA GLY A 152 18.38 -4.85 -35.72
C GLY A 152 19.35 -5.49 -36.72
N VAL A 153 20.40 -6.18 -36.23
CA VAL A 153 21.38 -6.93 -37.03
C VAL A 153 21.08 -8.43 -36.93
N SER A 154 21.12 -9.14 -38.05
CA SER A 154 20.76 -10.56 -38.16
C SER A 154 21.65 -11.25 -39.19
N THR A 155 22.08 -12.48 -38.92
CA THR A 155 22.76 -13.35 -39.91
C THR A 155 21.80 -13.96 -40.94
N ALA A 156 20.49 -13.81 -40.75
CA ALA A 156 19.49 -14.15 -41.74
C ALA A 156 19.04 -12.92 -42.54
N ASN A 157 19.02 -13.04 -43.87
CA ASN A 157 18.49 -12.14 -44.88
C ASN A 157 19.12 -10.75 -44.91
N GLN A 158 20.34 -10.60 -44.41
CA GLN A 158 21.05 -9.33 -44.35
C GLN A 158 22.47 -9.42 -44.92
N ASN A 159 22.91 -8.27 -45.40
CA ASN A 159 24.29 -7.93 -45.63
C ASN A 159 24.77 -7.11 -44.42
N ILE A 160 25.62 -7.70 -43.60
CA ILE A 160 26.14 -7.10 -42.37
C ILE A 160 27.64 -6.83 -42.53
N GLN A 161 28.08 -5.65 -42.10
CA GLN A 161 29.47 -5.21 -42.20
C GLN A 161 30.01 -4.85 -40.82
N ILE A 162 31.28 -5.16 -40.58
CA ILE A 162 31.93 -4.90 -39.30
C ILE A 162 31.91 -3.39 -38.98
N LYS A 163 31.62 -3.05 -37.72
CA LYS A 163 31.56 -1.67 -37.25
C LYS A 163 32.88 -0.94 -37.47
N SER A 164 32.79 0.34 -37.83
CA SER A 164 33.97 1.19 -37.99
C SER A 164 34.81 1.19 -36.70
N GLY A 165 36.14 1.07 -36.85
CA GLY A 165 37.08 0.98 -35.73
C GLY A 165 37.33 -0.45 -35.22
N ILE A 166 36.54 -1.45 -35.61
CA ILE A 166 36.87 -2.86 -35.34
C ILE A 166 37.78 -3.37 -36.46
N CYS A 167 39.00 -3.70 -36.08
CA CYS A 167 40.13 -3.93 -36.99
C CYS A 167 40.71 -5.36 -36.89
N SER A 168 40.08 -6.22 -36.10
CA SER A 168 40.58 -7.53 -35.72
C SER A 168 39.41 -8.49 -35.53
N GLY A 169 39.66 -9.78 -35.77
CA GLY A 169 38.73 -10.86 -35.47
C GLY A 169 38.61 -11.12 -33.97
N THR A 170 37.70 -12.01 -33.60
CA THR A 170 37.53 -12.49 -32.22
C THR A 170 37.54 -14.01 -32.18
N THR A 171 38.14 -14.59 -31.14
CA THR A 171 37.99 -16.02 -30.81
C THR A 171 36.89 -16.27 -29.79
N SER A 172 36.37 -15.20 -29.17
CA SER A 172 35.23 -15.28 -28.27
C SER A 172 33.96 -15.35 -29.08
N TYR A 173 33.24 -16.45 -28.94
CA TYR A 173 31.93 -16.63 -29.55
C TYR A 173 30.92 -15.61 -29.02
N TRP A 174 29.93 -15.28 -29.84
CA TRP A 174 28.89 -14.32 -29.52
C TRP A 174 27.55 -14.79 -30.08
N THR A 175 26.46 -14.38 -29.42
CA THR A 175 25.09 -14.66 -29.86
C THR A 175 24.38 -13.45 -30.48
N ASP A 176 24.93 -12.25 -30.26
CA ASP A 176 24.41 -10.98 -30.78
C ASP A 176 25.40 -10.37 -31.79
N PRO A 177 25.10 -10.39 -33.11
CA PRO A 177 25.97 -9.82 -34.13
C PRO A 177 26.11 -8.29 -34.03
N SER A 178 25.17 -7.58 -33.41
CA SER A 178 25.23 -6.12 -33.28
C SER A 178 26.36 -5.63 -32.38
N LEU A 179 27.00 -6.52 -31.62
CA LEU A 179 28.22 -6.18 -30.89
C LEU A 179 29.38 -5.84 -31.83
N ARG A 180 29.36 -6.38 -33.05
CA ARG A 180 30.48 -6.27 -34.01
C ARG A 180 30.09 -5.76 -35.38
N TYR A 181 28.83 -5.90 -35.80
CA TYR A 181 28.37 -5.57 -37.14
C TYR A 181 27.26 -4.52 -37.14
N ASP A 182 27.17 -3.76 -38.22
CA ASP A 182 26.04 -2.95 -38.63
C ASP A 182 25.32 -3.63 -39.81
N ASN A 183 24.01 -3.48 -39.89
CA ASN A 183 23.22 -3.91 -41.05
C ASN A 183 23.37 -2.86 -42.18
N ILE A 184 23.98 -3.24 -43.29
CA ILE A 184 24.20 -2.37 -44.44
C ILE A 184 23.02 -2.44 -45.41
N ALA A 185 22.50 -3.64 -45.65
CA ALA A 185 21.36 -3.84 -46.53
C ALA A 185 20.66 -5.18 -46.23
N THR A 186 19.46 -5.35 -46.78
CA THR A 186 18.68 -6.59 -46.65
C THR A 186 18.48 -7.27 -48.00
N GLY A 187 18.42 -8.60 -48.02
CA GLY A 187 18.21 -9.37 -49.24
C GLY A 187 19.45 -9.35 -50.16
N THR A 188 19.24 -9.18 -51.46
CA THR A 188 20.27 -9.44 -52.49
C THR A 188 21.27 -8.29 -52.72
N ASP A 189 21.27 -7.26 -51.87
CA ASP A 189 22.13 -6.09 -52.04
C ASP A 189 23.54 -6.35 -51.49
N MET A 190 24.51 -6.44 -52.39
CA MET A 190 25.92 -6.75 -52.11
C MET A 190 26.78 -5.51 -51.82
N THR A 191 26.17 -4.35 -51.59
CA THR A 191 26.88 -3.10 -51.31
C THR A 191 27.95 -3.30 -50.22
N GLY A 192 29.16 -2.80 -50.47
CA GLY A 192 30.31 -2.92 -49.58
C GLY A 192 31.33 -3.96 -50.04
N PHE A 193 30.91 -5.10 -50.57
CA PHE A 193 31.82 -6.21 -50.89
C PHE A 193 32.92 -5.81 -51.90
N GLY A 194 34.16 -6.13 -51.55
CA GLY A 194 35.38 -5.75 -52.26
C GLY A 194 36.03 -4.44 -51.76
N ASN A 195 35.53 -3.85 -50.67
CA ASN A 195 36.06 -2.61 -50.10
C ASN A 195 36.43 -2.83 -48.62
N ALA A 196 37.67 -2.51 -48.26
CA ALA A 196 38.14 -2.68 -46.90
C ALA A 196 37.42 -1.72 -45.93
N PRO A 197 37.06 -2.17 -44.71
CA PRO A 197 36.44 -1.30 -43.71
C PRO A 197 37.42 -0.20 -43.24
N SER A 198 36.87 0.94 -42.78
CA SER A 198 37.69 2.01 -42.20
C SER A 198 38.23 1.57 -40.84
N CYS A 199 39.51 1.19 -40.84
CA CYS A 199 40.27 0.80 -39.67
C CYS A 199 41.25 1.91 -39.27
N ILE A 200 40.83 2.77 -38.35
CA ILE A 200 41.73 3.71 -37.66
C ILE A 200 41.99 3.10 -36.28
N SER A 201 43.24 2.70 -36.00
CA SER A 201 43.65 2.21 -34.69
C SER A 201 43.42 3.29 -33.63
N CYS A 202 42.59 3.00 -32.63
CA CYS A 202 42.41 3.87 -31.48
C CYS A 202 43.73 3.99 -30.71
N VAL A 203 44.15 5.22 -30.42
CA VAL A 203 45.34 5.47 -29.59
C VAL A 203 44.94 6.17 -28.30
N ALA A 204 45.57 5.77 -27.20
CA ALA A 204 45.45 6.48 -25.94
C ALA A 204 45.84 7.96 -26.13
N PRO A 205 45.24 8.89 -25.36
CA PRO A 205 45.67 10.28 -25.31
C PRO A 205 47.17 10.37 -24.98
N THR A 206 47.85 11.46 -25.39
CA THR A 206 49.27 11.67 -25.11
C THR A 206 49.53 12.71 -24.02
N ILE A 207 48.53 13.53 -23.71
CA ILE A 207 48.55 14.60 -22.71
C ILE A 207 47.47 14.29 -21.69
N GLN A 208 47.88 14.09 -20.44
CA GLN A 208 46.98 13.82 -19.33
C GLN A 208 46.35 15.13 -18.80
N ALA A 209 45.15 15.02 -18.24
CA ALA A 209 44.53 16.09 -17.46
C ALA A 209 45.45 16.52 -16.32
N HIS A 210 45.50 17.82 -16.03
CA HIS A 210 46.41 18.36 -15.02
C HIS A 210 45.81 19.55 -14.30
N THR A 211 46.49 20.05 -13.27
CA THR A 211 46.05 21.23 -12.51
C THR A 211 44.64 21.03 -11.91
N ILE A 212 44.45 19.99 -11.11
CA ILE A 212 43.19 19.80 -10.37
C ILE A 212 43.04 20.94 -9.34
N THR A 213 41.91 21.62 -9.36
CA THR A 213 41.54 22.70 -8.44
C THR A 213 40.20 22.45 -7.78
N PHE A 214 39.99 23.07 -6.62
CA PHE A 214 38.79 22.91 -5.81
C PHE A 214 38.16 24.28 -5.53
N SER A 215 36.84 24.35 -5.61
CA SER A 215 36.05 25.52 -5.25
C SER A 215 34.76 25.09 -4.57
N SER A 216 34.02 26.05 -3.99
CA SER A 216 32.77 25.78 -3.28
C SER A 216 32.91 24.68 -2.21
N VAL A 217 34.06 24.65 -1.52
CA VAL A 217 34.36 23.62 -0.53
C VAL A 217 33.47 23.83 0.70
N GLY A 218 32.47 22.97 0.85
CA GLY A 218 31.61 22.88 2.02
C GLY A 218 31.99 21.71 2.92
N SER A 219 31.11 21.42 3.89
CA SER A 219 31.22 20.25 4.77
C SER A 219 30.86 18.95 4.06
N SER A 220 29.93 18.99 3.11
CA SER A 220 29.39 17.79 2.43
C SER A 220 29.50 17.81 0.91
N SER A 221 30.09 18.85 0.33
CA SER A 221 30.27 18.96 -1.12
C SER A 221 31.46 19.83 -1.48
N MET A 222 31.96 19.65 -2.71
CA MET A 222 32.92 20.56 -3.34
C MET A 222 32.83 20.45 -4.86
N THR A 223 33.22 21.51 -5.56
CA THR A 223 33.43 21.49 -7.00
C THR A 223 34.89 21.15 -7.30
N VAL A 224 35.08 20.13 -8.13
CA VAL A 224 36.39 19.66 -8.62
C VAL A 224 36.51 20.06 -10.08
N SER A 225 37.58 20.78 -10.43
CA SER A 225 37.87 21.23 -11.79
C SER A 225 39.27 20.83 -12.21
N TRP A 226 39.52 20.68 -13.51
CA TRP A 226 40.82 20.35 -14.06
C TRP A 226 41.07 21.04 -15.40
N THR A 227 42.33 21.05 -15.84
CA THR A 227 42.67 21.39 -17.22
C THR A 227 42.68 20.10 -18.04
N ASN A 228 41.89 20.08 -19.11
CA ASN A 228 41.84 18.94 -20.02
C ASN A 228 43.18 18.73 -20.73
N GLY A 229 43.55 17.47 -20.89
CA GLY A 229 44.58 17.03 -21.82
C GLY A 229 44.06 16.92 -23.25
N ASP A 230 44.60 15.97 -24.02
CA ASP A 230 44.23 15.74 -25.43
C ASP A 230 43.23 14.58 -25.63
N GLY A 231 42.68 14.04 -24.53
CA GLY A 231 41.63 13.03 -24.59
C GLY A 231 40.27 13.61 -24.98
N THR A 232 39.48 12.80 -25.68
CA THR A 232 38.09 13.15 -26.02
C THR A 232 37.17 13.13 -24.80
N ASN A 233 37.50 12.30 -23.79
CA ASN A 233 36.73 12.14 -22.56
C ASN A 233 37.66 11.91 -21.35
N ARG A 234 37.10 11.97 -20.13
CA ARG A 234 37.81 11.71 -18.87
C ARG A 234 36.98 10.89 -17.91
N VAL A 235 37.68 10.14 -17.09
CA VAL A 235 37.16 9.53 -15.86
C VAL A 235 37.77 10.25 -14.65
N VAL A 236 36.94 10.68 -13.69
CA VAL A 236 37.40 11.23 -12.40
C VAL A 236 37.13 10.20 -11.31
N MET A 237 38.19 9.88 -10.56
CA MET A 237 38.13 8.98 -9.43
C MET A 237 38.36 9.75 -8.13
N ILE A 238 37.61 9.39 -7.09
CA ILE A 238 37.74 9.89 -5.72
C ILE A 238 38.18 8.75 -4.78
N ASN A 239 38.96 9.06 -3.75
CA ASN A 239 39.31 8.16 -2.65
C ASN A 239 39.66 8.97 -1.38
N THR A 240 39.49 8.40 -0.18
CA THR A 240 39.96 9.01 1.09
C THR A 240 41.46 8.79 1.32
N SER A 241 42.13 8.04 0.45
CA SER A 241 43.58 7.84 0.44
C SER A 241 44.17 8.18 -0.93
N ASN A 242 45.46 8.58 -0.97
CA ASN A 242 46.17 8.79 -2.23
C ASN A 242 46.59 7.47 -2.89
N SER A 243 45.61 6.63 -3.24
CA SER A 243 45.83 5.33 -3.85
C SER A 243 44.75 5.07 -4.89
N PHE A 244 45.16 4.85 -6.14
CA PHE A 244 44.24 4.70 -7.27
C PHE A 244 44.65 3.52 -8.14
N THR A 245 43.69 2.62 -8.39
CA THR A 245 43.78 1.65 -9.47
C THR A 245 43.33 2.32 -10.76
N ALA A 246 44.13 2.24 -11.82
CA ALA A 246 43.74 2.81 -13.11
C ALA A 246 42.55 2.05 -13.72
N PRO A 247 41.66 2.73 -14.47
CA PRO A 247 40.70 2.04 -15.33
C PRO A 247 41.40 1.09 -16.30
N ALA A 248 40.76 -0.03 -16.62
CA ALA A 248 41.24 -0.94 -17.64
C ALA A 248 40.80 -0.45 -19.03
N ASP A 249 41.70 -0.57 -20.02
CA ASP A 249 41.33 -0.36 -21.42
C ASP A 249 40.16 -1.29 -21.83
N GLY A 250 39.38 -0.84 -22.81
CA GLY A 250 38.18 -1.53 -23.28
C GLY A 250 36.98 -1.47 -22.35
N THR A 251 37.00 -0.59 -21.34
CA THR A 251 35.89 -0.42 -20.39
C THR A 251 35.51 1.04 -20.17
N ASP A 252 34.20 1.29 -20.03
CA ASP A 252 33.64 2.61 -19.71
C ASP A 252 32.92 2.53 -18.35
N PRO A 253 33.55 2.99 -17.25
CA PRO A 253 32.97 2.86 -15.92
C PRO A 253 31.76 3.79 -15.74
N VAL A 254 30.76 3.31 -14.99
CA VAL A 254 29.60 4.10 -14.58
C VAL A 254 30.02 5.08 -13.48
N ALA A 255 29.59 6.33 -13.59
CA ALA A 255 29.89 7.39 -12.64
C ALA A 255 28.71 7.71 -11.72
N ASP A 256 29.01 8.03 -10.46
CA ASP A 256 28.06 8.56 -9.47
C ASP A 256 28.74 9.72 -8.74
N ASN A 257 28.19 10.93 -8.86
CA ASN A 257 28.77 12.14 -8.28
C ASN A 257 28.46 12.30 -6.78
N SER A 258 27.69 11.39 -6.18
CA SER A 258 27.48 11.30 -4.73
C SER A 258 28.47 10.29 -4.13
N TRP A 259 29.26 10.71 -3.15
CA TRP A 259 30.20 9.82 -2.47
C TRP A 259 29.47 8.71 -1.69
N ASN A 260 29.92 7.47 -1.86
CA ASN A 260 29.27 6.26 -1.32
C ASN A 260 29.97 5.69 -0.07
N GLY A 261 30.81 6.49 0.60
CA GLY A 261 31.29 6.19 1.95
C GLY A 261 32.57 5.34 2.06
N SER A 262 33.04 4.68 1.00
CA SER A 262 34.31 3.91 1.08
C SER A 262 35.00 3.64 -0.26
N GLY A 263 36.33 3.45 -0.18
CA GLY A 263 37.15 2.94 -1.29
C GLY A 263 37.44 3.95 -2.41
N GLN A 264 37.82 3.44 -3.56
CA GLN A 264 37.93 4.22 -4.78
C GLN A 264 36.57 4.23 -5.48
N GLN A 265 36.10 5.40 -5.92
CA GLN A 265 34.84 5.54 -6.65
C GLN A 265 35.04 6.37 -7.91
N VAL A 266 34.30 6.04 -8.97
CA VAL A 266 34.21 6.88 -10.18
C VAL A 266 33.09 7.90 -9.99
N VAL A 267 33.45 9.18 -9.94
CA VAL A 267 32.49 10.29 -9.73
C VAL A 267 32.13 11.05 -11.01
N TYR A 268 32.88 10.82 -12.09
CA TYR A 268 32.60 11.44 -13.38
C TYR A 268 33.12 10.58 -14.53
N ASN A 269 32.35 10.52 -15.62
CA ASN A 269 32.76 9.97 -16.91
C ASN A 269 32.14 10.81 -18.04
N GLY A 270 32.97 11.52 -18.82
CA GLY A 270 32.49 12.35 -19.93
C GLY A 270 33.48 13.42 -20.40
N SER A 271 33.00 14.41 -21.15
CA SER A 271 33.81 15.42 -21.85
C SER A 271 33.85 16.81 -21.20
N SER A 272 33.37 16.98 -19.97
CA SER A 272 33.48 18.22 -19.17
C SER A 272 34.88 18.37 -18.57
N ASN A 273 35.13 19.53 -17.95
CA ASN A 273 36.34 19.86 -17.18
C ASN A 273 36.05 20.21 -15.70
N SER A 274 34.81 20.01 -15.24
CA SER A 274 34.45 20.14 -13.83
C SER A 274 33.25 19.27 -13.45
N LEU A 275 33.15 18.93 -12.16
CA LEU A 275 31.95 18.40 -11.54
C LEU A 275 31.79 18.90 -10.09
N THR A 276 30.56 18.86 -9.57
CA THR A 276 30.31 18.95 -8.13
C THR A 276 30.11 17.56 -7.56
N VAL A 277 30.87 17.23 -6.51
CA VAL A 277 30.75 15.98 -5.75
C VAL A 277 29.98 16.28 -4.47
N THR A 278 29.00 15.44 -4.15
CA THR A 278 28.12 15.58 -2.98
C THR A 278 28.27 14.41 -2.01
N ASN A 279 27.57 14.48 -0.88
CA ASN A 279 27.56 13.44 0.17
C ASN A 279 28.95 13.13 0.75
N LEU A 280 29.83 14.14 0.79
CA LEU A 280 31.14 14.03 1.42
C LEU A 280 31.02 14.08 2.94
N ASP A 281 31.94 13.43 3.63
CA ASP A 281 32.06 13.50 5.07
C ASP A 281 32.74 14.82 5.47
N PRO A 282 32.28 15.50 6.53
CA PRO A 282 32.91 16.73 7.02
C PRO A 282 34.32 16.46 7.55
N ASN A 283 35.18 17.48 7.52
CA ASN A 283 36.57 17.42 7.99
C ASN A 283 37.37 16.21 7.45
N THR A 284 37.08 15.79 6.22
CA THR A 284 37.67 14.59 5.60
C THR A 284 38.44 14.98 4.35
N THR A 285 39.66 14.46 4.23
CA THR A 285 40.50 14.68 3.05
C THR A 285 40.15 13.69 1.94
N TYR A 286 39.73 14.22 0.80
CA TYR A 286 39.47 13.45 -0.42
C TYR A 286 40.55 13.71 -1.46
N TRP A 287 41.05 12.64 -2.04
CA TRP A 287 41.98 12.63 -3.16
C TRP A 287 41.20 12.42 -4.45
N PHE A 288 41.59 13.14 -5.50
CA PHE A 288 41.01 13.04 -6.84
C PHE A 288 42.09 12.75 -7.87
N LYS A 289 41.77 11.86 -8.81
CA LYS A 289 42.61 11.55 -9.97
C LYS A 289 41.77 11.58 -11.24
N VAL A 290 42.28 12.25 -12.28
CA VAL A 290 41.60 12.36 -13.59
C VAL A 290 42.39 11.56 -14.62
N TYR A 291 41.71 10.69 -15.36
CA TYR A 291 42.27 9.91 -16.45
C TYR A 291 41.64 10.34 -17.77
N GLU A 292 42.43 10.91 -18.68
CA GLU A 292 42.04 11.13 -20.07
C GLU A 292 41.92 9.79 -20.80
N TYR A 293 40.92 9.67 -21.66
CA TYR A 293 40.77 8.54 -22.58
C TYR A 293 40.23 8.97 -23.94
N ASN A 294 40.56 8.16 -24.94
CA ASN A 294 40.01 8.24 -26.28
C ASN A 294 39.12 7.02 -26.55
N CYS A 295 38.26 7.16 -27.55
CA CYS A 295 37.32 6.12 -27.99
C CYS A 295 36.30 5.76 -26.90
N THR A 296 35.53 4.69 -27.11
CA THR A 296 34.46 4.23 -26.21
C THR A 296 34.31 2.70 -26.31
N GLY A 297 33.65 2.10 -25.32
CA GLY A 297 33.36 0.67 -25.23
C GLY A 297 34.61 -0.20 -25.21
N ALA A 298 34.59 -1.30 -25.97
CA ALA A 298 35.70 -2.26 -26.05
C ALA A 298 36.99 -1.67 -26.64
N ASN A 299 36.94 -0.46 -27.20
CA ASN A 299 38.08 0.22 -27.81
C ASN A 299 38.61 1.38 -26.94
N THR A 300 38.05 1.59 -25.74
CA THR A 300 38.48 2.68 -24.86
C THR A 300 39.95 2.53 -24.48
N MET A 301 40.75 3.58 -24.69
CA MET A 301 42.17 3.59 -24.36
C MET A 301 42.48 4.72 -23.38
N TYR A 302 42.92 4.36 -22.18
CA TYR A 302 43.24 5.30 -21.10
C TYR A 302 44.71 5.71 -21.14
N LEU A 303 44.97 6.98 -20.83
CA LEU A 303 46.32 7.43 -20.52
C LEU A 303 46.60 7.18 -19.03
N ASN A 304 47.52 6.26 -18.73
CA ASN A 304 47.84 5.84 -17.35
C ASN A 304 49.08 6.51 -16.74
N THR A 305 49.48 7.67 -17.27
CA THR A 305 50.60 8.46 -16.75
C THR A 305 50.15 9.44 -15.66
N THR A 306 51.10 9.88 -14.83
CA THR A 306 50.89 10.98 -13.88
C THR A 306 51.08 12.33 -14.57
N ALA A 307 50.38 13.36 -14.10
CA ALA A 307 50.62 14.74 -14.51
C ALA A 307 50.86 15.64 -13.29
N SER A 308 51.29 16.88 -13.55
CA SER A 308 51.43 17.87 -12.49
C SER A 308 50.08 18.11 -11.82
N ASN A 309 50.04 17.99 -10.49
CA ASN A 309 48.83 18.19 -9.69
C ASN A 309 47.66 17.26 -10.09
N ASN A 310 47.98 16.01 -10.47
CA ASN A 310 47.03 14.93 -10.73
C ASN A 310 47.69 13.58 -10.34
N PRO A 311 47.39 13.02 -9.15
CA PRO A 311 46.27 13.39 -8.27
C PRO A 311 46.49 14.66 -7.43
N ASN A 312 45.41 15.24 -6.93
CA ASN A 312 45.39 16.32 -5.93
C ASN A 312 44.33 16.04 -4.86
N SER A 313 44.37 16.72 -3.72
CA SER A 313 43.44 16.50 -2.61
C SER A 313 42.86 17.79 -2.03
N GLN A 314 41.68 17.68 -1.43
CA GLN A 314 41.05 18.74 -0.65
C GLN A 314 40.41 18.17 0.61
N THR A 315 40.49 18.92 1.71
CA THR A 315 39.76 18.60 2.94
C THR A 315 38.46 19.40 2.97
N THR A 316 37.34 18.73 3.22
CA THR A 316 36.04 19.37 3.45
C THR A 316 36.08 20.24 4.71
N LEU A 317 35.19 21.22 4.81
CA LEU A 317 35.08 22.02 6.02
C LEU A 317 34.55 21.17 7.19
N PRO A 318 34.88 21.51 8.45
CA PRO A 318 34.21 20.90 9.60
C PRO A 318 32.72 21.23 9.58
N CYS A 319 31.91 20.32 10.11
CA CYS A 319 30.50 20.56 10.33
C CYS A 319 30.28 21.54 11.49
N SER A 320 29.21 22.33 11.43
CA SER A 320 28.76 23.18 12.53
C SER A 320 27.26 23.01 12.74
N SER A 321 26.81 23.12 13.99
CA SER A 321 25.39 23.14 14.31
C SER A 321 24.67 24.27 13.55
N PRO A 322 23.35 24.15 13.33
CA PRO A 322 22.51 25.28 12.96
C PRO A 322 22.64 26.42 13.98
N THR A 323 22.20 27.62 13.59
CA THR A 323 22.26 28.82 14.45
C THR A 323 20.89 29.43 14.74
N ILE A 324 19.85 28.98 14.04
CA ILE A 324 18.47 29.41 14.18
C ILE A 324 17.64 28.16 14.40
N ALA A 325 17.08 28.01 15.59
CA ALA A 325 16.16 26.93 15.90
C ALA A 325 14.85 27.07 15.10
N SER A 326 14.12 25.97 14.97
CA SER A 326 12.70 26.01 14.61
C SER A 326 11.95 27.01 15.51
N ASN A 327 10.88 27.59 14.98
CA ASN A 327 10.04 28.52 15.73
C ASN A 327 8.55 28.22 15.48
N SER A 328 7.68 28.65 16.39
CA SER A 328 6.22 28.55 16.28
C SER A 328 5.70 27.12 16.08
N ILE A 329 5.40 26.43 17.18
CA ILE A 329 4.75 25.11 17.15
C ILE A 329 3.23 25.25 17.22
N THR A 330 2.50 24.48 16.41
CA THR A 330 1.03 24.42 16.42
C THR A 330 0.54 22.98 16.29
N PHE A 331 -0.65 22.72 16.84
CA PHE A 331 -1.28 21.42 16.83
C PHE A 331 -2.61 21.48 16.07
N SER A 332 -2.88 20.45 15.28
CA SER A 332 -4.13 20.31 14.54
C SER A 332 -4.58 18.85 14.52
N SER A 333 -5.82 18.59 14.11
CA SER A 333 -6.39 17.24 14.07
C SER A 333 -6.22 16.48 15.39
N VAL A 334 -6.38 17.19 16.52
CA VAL A 334 -6.19 16.63 17.86
C VAL A 334 -7.32 15.65 18.16
N GLY A 335 -7.05 14.38 17.95
CA GLY A 335 -7.92 13.26 18.28
C GLY A 335 -7.61 12.68 19.66
N ASN A 336 -8.24 11.55 19.96
CA ASN A 336 -8.03 10.82 21.21
C ASN A 336 -6.82 9.87 21.16
N SER A 337 -6.30 9.58 19.96
CA SER A 337 -5.17 8.67 19.76
C SER A 337 -4.14 9.17 18.75
N SER A 338 -4.32 10.38 18.20
CA SER A 338 -3.42 10.99 17.23
C SER A 338 -3.54 12.51 17.25
N MET A 339 -2.51 13.19 16.74
CA MET A 339 -2.53 14.62 16.44
C MET A 339 -1.49 14.95 15.38
N THR A 340 -1.67 16.08 14.69
CA THR A 340 -0.67 16.63 13.77
C THR A 340 0.09 17.76 14.47
N VAL A 341 1.41 17.63 14.51
CA VAL A 341 2.34 18.63 15.03
C VAL A 341 2.96 19.37 13.87
N ASN A 342 2.90 20.70 13.87
CA ASN A 342 3.44 21.56 12.83
C ASN A 342 4.39 22.58 13.44
N TRP A 343 5.41 22.99 12.68
CA TRP A 343 6.36 24.02 13.10
C TRP A 343 6.83 24.87 11.92
N THR A 344 7.53 25.96 12.23
CA THR A 344 8.30 26.73 11.24
C THR A 344 9.77 26.34 11.36
N ASN A 345 10.35 25.90 10.24
CA ASN A 345 11.74 25.49 10.18
C ASN A 345 12.70 26.62 10.57
N GLY A 346 13.79 26.25 11.24
CA GLY A 346 14.96 27.10 11.46
C GLY A 346 15.89 27.09 10.25
N ASN A 347 17.19 27.19 10.50
CA ASN A 347 18.22 27.13 9.45
C ASN A 347 19.01 25.81 9.40
N GLY A 348 18.49 24.73 10.02
CA GLY A 348 19.08 23.42 9.89
C GLY A 348 18.76 22.77 8.55
N ASP A 349 19.73 22.03 8.02
CA ASP A 349 19.52 21.16 6.85
C ASP A 349 18.44 20.11 7.14
N ASN A 350 18.37 19.64 8.39
CA ASN A 350 17.43 18.64 8.89
C ASN A 350 17.00 18.96 10.33
N ARG A 351 16.02 18.22 10.85
CA ARG A 351 15.59 18.33 12.24
C ARG A 351 15.04 17.00 12.74
N ILE A 352 15.11 16.81 14.05
CA ILE A 352 14.34 15.78 14.74
C ILE A 352 13.23 16.41 15.60
N VAL A 353 12.13 15.69 15.77
CA VAL A 353 11.10 16.03 16.75
C VAL A 353 11.01 14.89 17.76
N VAL A 354 11.13 15.23 19.03
CA VAL A 354 11.08 14.31 20.16
C VAL A 354 9.75 14.51 20.88
N ILE A 355 9.12 13.43 21.32
CA ILE A 355 7.89 13.44 22.11
C ILE A 355 8.11 12.78 23.48
N HIS A 356 7.45 13.32 24.50
CA HIS A 356 7.41 12.75 25.85
C HIS A 356 6.01 12.86 26.43
N GLU A 357 5.56 11.80 27.12
CA GLU A 357 4.25 11.73 27.74
C GLU A 357 4.26 12.34 29.15
N ASN A 358 3.24 13.14 29.47
CA ASN A 358 2.98 13.72 30.79
C ASN A 358 4.07 14.64 31.39
N SER A 359 5.19 14.87 30.70
CA SER A 359 6.22 15.82 31.14
C SER A 359 7.07 16.35 29.97
N PRO A 360 7.71 17.52 30.12
CA PRO A 360 8.62 18.07 29.11
C PRO A 360 9.75 17.11 28.75
N VAL A 361 10.25 17.23 27.52
CA VAL A 361 11.50 16.59 27.09
C VAL A 361 12.66 17.22 27.88
N ILE A 362 13.58 16.40 28.38
CA ILE A 362 14.76 16.82 29.16
C ILE A 362 16.09 16.29 28.60
N SER A 363 16.06 15.27 27.73
CA SER A 363 17.27 14.76 27.09
C SER A 363 17.62 15.60 25.86
N SER A 364 18.92 15.69 25.55
CA SER A 364 19.41 16.32 24.33
C SER A 364 19.98 15.25 23.39
N PRO A 365 19.76 15.37 22.07
CA PRO A 365 20.41 14.50 21.10
C PRO A 365 21.94 14.65 21.16
N VAL A 366 22.64 13.59 20.80
CA VAL A 366 24.11 13.53 20.83
C VAL A 366 24.66 13.73 19.41
N ASP A 367 25.61 14.65 19.25
CA ASP A 367 26.32 14.86 17.97
C ASP A 367 26.95 13.56 17.45
N GLY A 368 26.93 13.38 16.13
CA GLY A 368 27.42 12.19 15.42
C GLY A 368 26.52 10.96 15.53
N THR A 369 25.31 11.11 16.07
CA THR A 369 24.34 10.02 16.21
C THR A 369 23.14 10.24 15.29
N THR A 370 22.85 9.28 14.42
CA THR A 370 21.60 9.25 13.65
C THR A 370 20.50 8.60 14.46
N TYR A 371 19.37 9.28 14.62
CA TYR A 371 18.17 8.74 15.27
C TYR A 371 17.11 8.31 14.26
N ASN A 372 16.59 7.09 14.42
CA ASN A 372 15.46 6.57 13.66
C ASN A 372 14.15 7.12 14.22
N ALA A 373 13.33 7.71 13.34
CA ALA A 373 12.03 8.25 13.70
C ALA A 373 10.90 7.28 13.40
N SER A 374 9.84 7.32 14.20
CA SER A 374 8.56 6.66 13.89
C SER A 374 7.39 7.58 14.18
N THR A 375 6.42 7.65 13.27
CA THR A 375 5.18 8.40 13.50
C THR A 375 4.26 7.77 14.54
N THR A 376 4.61 6.59 15.09
CA THR A 376 3.91 5.95 16.21
C THR A 376 4.68 6.19 17.49
N TYR A 377 4.00 6.75 18.51
CA TYR A 377 4.60 6.98 19.82
C TYR A 377 5.21 5.69 20.40
N GLY A 378 6.40 5.80 20.99
CA GLY A 378 7.14 4.67 21.57
C GLY A 378 7.88 3.77 20.57
N SER A 379 7.80 4.03 19.27
CA SER A 379 8.42 3.16 18.24
C SER A 379 9.64 3.77 17.54
N GLY A 380 9.95 5.05 17.78
CA GLY A 380 11.21 5.67 17.35
C GLY A 380 12.33 5.37 18.33
N ASP A 381 13.55 5.82 18.03
CA ASP A 381 14.65 5.72 18.98
C ASP A 381 14.34 6.55 20.23
N ASP A 382 14.60 5.96 21.41
CA ASP A 382 14.54 6.65 22.70
C ASP A 382 15.86 7.39 22.93
N ILE A 383 15.79 8.73 23.03
CA ILE A 383 16.97 9.56 23.29
C ILE A 383 17.30 9.68 24.78
N GLY A 384 16.45 9.14 25.65
CA GLY A 384 16.60 9.06 27.09
C GLY A 384 15.28 9.21 27.82
N SER A 385 15.05 8.39 28.85
CA SER A 385 13.89 8.51 29.76
C SER A 385 12.52 8.32 29.11
N ASN A 386 12.39 7.49 28.06
CA ASN A 386 11.17 7.31 27.27
C ASN A 386 10.80 8.54 26.43
N GLU A 387 11.81 9.19 25.85
CA GLU A 387 11.66 10.35 24.97
C GLU A 387 11.96 9.91 23.54
N TYR A 388 10.90 9.77 22.73
CA TYR A 388 11.00 9.07 21.45
C TYR A 388 11.08 10.03 20.28
N VAL A 389 11.92 9.72 19.29
CA VAL A 389 11.98 10.50 18.05
C VAL A 389 10.80 10.14 17.15
N ILE A 390 9.92 11.11 16.88
CA ILE A 390 8.73 10.93 16.03
C ILE A 390 8.88 11.50 14.62
N PHE A 391 9.91 12.30 14.38
CA PHE A 391 10.25 12.84 13.07
C PHE A 391 11.76 13.00 12.91
N ASN A 392 12.29 12.71 11.72
CA ASN A 392 13.65 13.03 11.31
C ASN A 392 13.67 13.36 9.81
N GLY A 393 14.01 14.60 9.42
CA GLY A 393 14.14 14.97 8.02
C GLY A 393 14.03 16.47 7.73
N ILE A 394 13.63 16.83 6.50
CA ILE A 394 13.58 18.21 5.99
C ILE A 394 12.23 18.93 6.16
N GLY A 395 11.18 18.16 6.47
CA GLY A 395 9.80 18.63 6.56
C GLY A 395 9.52 19.52 7.77
N ASN A 396 8.28 19.99 7.89
CA ASN A 396 7.85 20.92 8.93
C ASN A 396 6.54 20.49 9.63
N SER A 397 6.14 19.24 9.44
CA SER A 397 4.91 18.67 9.99
C SER A 397 5.06 17.15 10.15
N VAL A 398 4.39 16.60 11.17
CA VAL A 398 4.30 15.16 11.42
C VAL A 398 2.95 14.84 12.07
N THR A 399 2.28 13.77 11.60
CA THR A 399 1.12 13.22 12.28
C THR A 399 1.57 12.07 13.16
N VAL A 400 1.34 12.21 14.47
CA VAL A 400 1.74 11.23 15.49
C VAL A 400 0.53 10.38 15.86
N ASN A 401 0.73 9.07 15.93
CA ASN A 401 -0.30 8.07 16.20
C ASN A 401 0.05 7.26 17.47
N GLY A 402 -0.92 6.50 17.98
CA GLY A 402 -0.71 5.61 19.14
C GLY A 402 -0.66 6.37 20.47
N LEU A 403 -1.32 7.52 20.54
CA LEU A 403 -1.41 8.31 21.76
C LEU A 403 -2.52 7.79 22.68
N SER A 404 -2.37 8.01 23.98
CA SER A 404 -3.40 7.73 24.98
C SER A 404 -4.41 8.88 25.04
N PRO A 405 -5.73 8.61 25.19
CA PRO A 405 -6.74 9.66 25.31
C PRO A 405 -6.56 10.48 26.60
N SER A 406 -7.05 11.72 26.59
CA SER A 406 -6.93 12.68 27.71
C SER A 406 -5.51 12.84 28.29
N THR A 407 -4.47 12.58 27.49
CA THR A 407 -3.08 12.60 27.93
C THR A 407 -2.34 13.78 27.30
N THR A 408 -1.54 14.49 28.10
CA THR A 408 -0.71 15.61 27.61
C THR A 408 0.62 15.09 27.11
N TYR A 409 0.96 15.40 25.85
CA TYR A 409 2.25 15.10 25.25
C TYR A 409 3.04 16.38 25.04
N TYR A 410 4.33 16.33 25.34
CA TYR A 410 5.30 17.41 25.18
C TYR A 410 6.22 17.09 24.02
N PHE A 411 6.56 18.11 23.25
CA PHE A 411 7.35 18.02 22.03
C PHE A 411 8.52 18.98 22.09
N GLU A 412 9.66 18.54 21.57
CA GLU A 412 10.83 19.38 21.37
C GLU A 412 11.45 19.15 19.98
N VAL A 413 11.75 20.24 19.27
CA VAL A 413 12.35 20.21 17.92
C VAL A 413 13.81 20.64 17.99
N PHE A 414 14.70 19.77 17.52
CA PHE A 414 16.13 20.01 17.41
C PHE A 414 16.53 20.11 15.94
N GLU A 415 16.96 21.29 15.50
CA GLU A 415 17.58 21.47 14.19
C GLU A 415 18.96 20.81 14.18
N TYR A 416 19.37 20.23 13.06
CA TYR A 416 20.73 19.73 12.88
C TYR A 416 21.21 19.90 11.44
N ASN A 417 22.54 19.87 11.28
CA ASN A 417 23.21 19.87 9.97
C ASN A 417 23.99 18.57 9.77
N CYS A 418 24.45 18.37 8.54
CA CYS A 418 25.33 17.29 8.10
C CYS A 418 24.66 15.91 7.94
N ASN A 419 25.41 15.02 7.30
CA ASN A 419 24.93 13.71 6.87
C ASN A 419 24.90 12.73 8.04
N SER A 420 24.21 11.61 7.81
CA SER A 420 24.11 10.50 8.76
C SER A 420 25.47 10.07 9.31
N GLY A 421 25.54 9.92 10.64
CA GLY A 421 26.73 9.59 11.42
C GLY A 421 27.62 10.79 11.75
N ASN A 422 27.31 11.99 11.24
CA ASN A 422 28.06 13.22 11.45
C ASN A 422 27.15 14.41 11.83
N GLU A 423 25.92 14.13 12.26
CA GLU A 423 24.93 15.15 12.61
C GLU A 423 25.46 16.06 13.72
N VAL A 424 25.24 17.36 13.59
CA VAL A 424 25.56 18.32 14.66
C VAL A 424 24.29 19.06 15.04
N TYR A 425 23.81 18.80 16.25
CA TYR A 425 22.51 19.25 16.75
C TYR A 425 22.60 20.63 17.41
N LEU A 426 21.61 21.49 17.15
CA LEU A 426 21.43 22.73 17.88
C LEU A 426 20.70 22.45 19.20
N THR A 427 21.47 22.36 20.30
CA THR A 427 20.95 22.09 21.65
C THR A 427 20.92 23.33 22.55
N SER A 428 21.50 24.44 22.10
CA SER A 428 21.55 25.70 22.88
C SER A 428 20.25 26.51 22.83
N SER A 429 19.41 26.28 21.81
CA SER A 429 18.05 26.80 21.71
C SER A 429 17.20 25.83 20.89
N THR A 430 16.00 25.56 21.36
CA THR A 430 15.09 24.56 20.80
C THR A 430 13.66 25.10 20.80
N LEU A 431 12.78 24.45 20.04
CA LEU A 431 11.34 24.76 20.05
C LEU A 431 10.61 23.72 20.87
N THR A 432 9.95 24.15 21.94
CA THR A 432 9.10 23.29 22.79
C THR A 432 7.62 23.61 22.61
N GLY A 433 6.76 22.61 22.73
CA GLY A 433 5.30 22.79 22.85
C GLY A 433 4.64 21.57 23.48
N ASN A 434 3.37 21.67 23.84
CA ASN A 434 2.62 20.54 24.36
C ASN A 434 1.15 20.64 23.97
N GLU A 435 0.49 19.49 23.89
CA GLU A 435 -0.94 19.40 23.58
C GLU A 435 -1.57 18.20 24.30
N THR A 436 -2.85 18.32 24.65
CA THR A 436 -3.62 17.24 25.28
C THR A 436 -4.54 16.61 24.26
N THR A 437 -4.42 15.29 24.07
CA THR A 437 -5.34 14.52 23.23
C THR A 437 -6.78 14.66 23.72
N ALA A 438 -7.74 14.58 22.81
CA ALA A 438 -9.15 14.54 23.17
C ALA A 438 -9.47 13.35 24.09
N SER A 439 -10.59 13.45 24.83
CA SER A 439 -11.11 12.31 25.59
C SER A 439 -11.59 11.22 24.65
N ALA A 440 -11.53 9.96 25.11
CA ALA A 440 -12.24 8.89 24.42
C ALA A 440 -13.76 9.18 24.46
N PRO A 441 -14.51 8.86 23.38
CA PRO A 441 -15.96 8.90 23.42
C PRO A 441 -16.45 7.93 24.51
N ILE A 442 -17.45 8.36 25.29
CA ILE A 442 -18.11 7.52 26.29
C ILE A 442 -19.33 6.89 25.61
N PRO A 443 -19.42 5.55 25.52
CA PRO A 443 -20.61 4.85 25.02
C PRO A 443 -21.88 5.30 25.75
N ALA A 444 -22.96 5.49 25.00
CA ALA A 444 -24.24 5.86 25.59
C ALA A 444 -24.88 4.66 26.31
N ILE A 445 -25.37 4.89 27.53
CA ILE A 445 -26.23 3.93 28.23
C ILE A 445 -27.69 4.24 27.91
N LEU A 446 -28.34 3.26 27.31
CA LEU A 446 -29.70 3.25 26.84
C LEU A 446 -30.58 2.50 27.85
N THR A 447 -31.74 3.04 28.10
CA THR A 447 -32.74 2.57 29.06
C THR A 447 -34.10 2.53 28.39
N GLN A 448 -35.09 1.88 29.00
CA GLN A 448 -36.44 1.83 28.43
C GLN A 448 -36.97 3.21 28.00
N GLY A 449 -37.55 3.23 26.80
CA GLY A 449 -38.04 4.43 26.15
C GLY A 449 -36.99 5.24 25.39
N ASP A 450 -35.70 4.91 25.44
CA ASP A 450 -34.67 5.55 24.59
C ASP A 450 -34.72 5.06 23.15
N ILE A 451 -35.15 3.83 22.89
CA ILE A 451 -35.33 3.29 21.53
C ILE A 451 -36.82 3.09 21.25
N VAL A 452 -37.23 3.41 20.02
CA VAL A 452 -38.53 3.04 19.44
C VAL A 452 -38.36 2.56 18.02
N VAL A 453 -39.11 1.54 17.61
CA VAL A 453 -39.20 1.11 16.21
C VAL A 453 -40.18 2.01 15.46
N VAL A 454 -39.84 2.37 14.23
CA VAL A 454 -40.67 3.22 13.34
C VAL A 454 -41.03 2.54 12.03
N GLY A 455 -40.37 1.44 11.67
CA GLY A 455 -40.74 0.65 10.50
C GLY A 455 -40.14 -0.75 10.53
N VAL A 456 -40.92 -1.73 10.08
CA VAL A 456 -40.47 -3.10 9.85
C VAL A 456 -41.02 -3.58 8.52
N CYS A 457 -40.17 -4.21 7.73
CA CYS A 457 -40.50 -4.84 6.46
C CYS A 457 -39.76 -6.18 6.41
N SER A 458 -40.46 -7.29 6.63
CA SER A 458 -39.84 -8.61 6.55
C SER A 458 -39.78 -9.11 5.10
N ASN A 459 -38.94 -10.09 4.82
CA ASN A 459 -38.87 -10.79 3.52
C ASN A 459 -38.69 -9.85 2.29
N ILE A 460 -37.73 -8.94 2.37
CA ILE A 460 -37.51 -7.84 1.41
C ILE A 460 -36.85 -8.26 0.09
N ALA A 461 -36.45 -9.53 -0.04
CA ALA A 461 -35.64 -10.05 -1.14
C ALA A 461 -36.19 -9.70 -2.53
N THR A 462 -37.51 -9.74 -2.70
CA THR A 462 -38.18 -9.43 -3.98
C THR A 462 -38.18 -7.95 -4.33
N CYS A 463 -37.91 -7.08 -3.36
CA CYS A 463 -38.02 -5.63 -3.49
C CYS A 463 -36.66 -4.95 -3.63
N VAL A 464 -35.65 -5.40 -2.90
CA VAL A 464 -34.31 -4.77 -2.90
C VAL A 464 -33.19 -5.71 -3.35
N GLY A 465 -33.53 -6.91 -3.79
CA GLY A 465 -32.57 -8.00 -4.00
C GLY A 465 -32.15 -8.63 -2.66
N GLY A 466 -31.34 -9.68 -2.71
CA GLY A 466 -30.91 -10.40 -1.50
C GLY A 466 -31.44 -11.83 -1.44
N SER A 467 -31.50 -12.38 -0.22
CA SER A 467 -31.91 -13.76 0.04
C SER A 467 -33.30 -13.83 0.63
N SER A 468 -33.98 -14.97 0.46
CA SER A 468 -35.24 -15.24 1.16
C SER A 468 -35.02 -15.10 2.68
N GLY A 469 -35.91 -14.38 3.36
CA GLY A 469 -35.80 -14.07 4.78
C GLY A 469 -34.96 -12.83 5.11
N ASP A 470 -34.42 -12.09 4.13
CA ASP A 470 -33.82 -10.79 4.45
C ASP A 470 -34.91 -9.82 4.96
N ASP A 471 -34.62 -9.05 6.01
CA ASP A 471 -35.58 -8.13 6.64
C ASP A 471 -34.99 -6.73 6.78
N GLU A 472 -35.84 -5.72 6.92
CA GLU A 472 -35.46 -4.33 7.18
C GLU A 472 -36.18 -3.79 8.42
N ILE A 473 -35.40 -3.22 9.34
CA ILE A 473 -35.89 -2.62 10.58
C ILE A 473 -35.37 -1.19 10.65
N SER A 474 -36.27 -0.26 10.92
CA SER A 474 -35.98 1.16 11.14
C SER A 474 -36.43 1.54 12.55
N PHE A 475 -35.53 2.14 13.32
CA PHE A 475 -35.78 2.60 14.69
C PHE A 475 -35.13 3.96 14.93
N VAL A 476 -35.48 4.59 16.05
CA VAL A 476 -34.94 5.88 16.49
C VAL A 476 -34.43 5.74 17.91
N CYS A 477 -33.28 6.34 18.19
CA CYS A 477 -32.78 6.52 19.54
C CYS A 477 -32.96 7.98 19.98
N PHE A 478 -33.54 8.22 21.15
CA PHE A 478 -33.73 9.56 21.73
C PHE A 478 -32.51 10.05 22.54
N LYS A 479 -31.41 9.31 22.51
CA LYS A 479 -30.08 9.71 22.96
C LYS A 479 -29.10 9.66 21.80
N ASP A 480 -28.06 10.49 21.86
CA ASP A 480 -26.93 10.41 20.94
C ASP A 480 -26.28 9.03 21.04
N ILE A 481 -26.05 8.38 19.90
CA ILE A 481 -25.30 7.12 19.83
C ILE A 481 -23.85 7.47 19.52
N THR A 482 -23.03 7.52 20.56
CA THR A 482 -21.58 7.77 20.47
C THR A 482 -20.82 6.51 20.04
N THR A 483 -19.60 6.69 19.50
CA THR A 483 -18.70 5.57 19.19
C THR A 483 -18.52 4.65 20.40
N GLY A 484 -18.60 3.34 20.20
CA GLY A 484 -18.56 2.30 21.23
C GLY A 484 -19.91 2.00 21.88
N THR A 485 -20.98 2.75 21.58
CA THR A 485 -22.34 2.40 22.05
C THR A 485 -22.76 1.07 21.44
N THR A 486 -23.15 0.11 22.29
CA THR A 486 -23.70 -1.17 21.85
C THR A 486 -25.22 -1.15 21.85
N ILE A 487 -25.84 -1.93 20.97
CA ILE A 487 -27.27 -2.26 21.01
C ILE A 487 -27.38 -3.76 20.75
N ASP A 488 -28.13 -4.44 21.59
CA ASP A 488 -28.38 -5.87 21.45
C ASP A 488 -29.77 -6.07 20.88
N MET A 489 -29.93 -7.05 19.99
CA MET A 489 -31.21 -7.38 19.38
C MET A 489 -31.42 -8.90 19.36
N THR A 490 -32.65 -9.33 19.59
CA THR A 490 -33.04 -10.72 19.37
C THR A 490 -34.47 -10.83 18.89
N ASP A 491 -34.70 -11.76 17.99
CA ASP A 491 -36.00 -12.26 17.56
C ASP A 491 -36.39 -13.54 18.31
N ASN A 492 -35.63 -14.00 19.30
CA ASN A 492 -36.09 -15.08 20.17
C ASN A 492 -37.24 -14.61 21.06
N GLY A 493 -38.32 -15.39 21.11
CA GLY A 493 -39.48 -15.07 21.95
C GLY A 493 -39.21 -15.16 23.45
N TRP A 494 -39.60 -14.14 24.22
CA TRP A 494 -39.62 -14.13 25.68
C TRP A 494 -40.79 -14.96 26.22
N GLU A 495 -40.54 -15.84 27.18
CA GLU A 495 -41.55 -16.72 27.78
C GLU A 495 -42.44 -17.46 26.78
N ARG A 496 -41.95 -17.61 25.54
CA ARG A 496 -42.61 -18.39 24.50
C ARG A 496 -42.88 -19.79 25.01
N CYS A 497 -41.93 -20.36 25.74
CA CYS A 497 -41.98 -21.74 26.19
C CYS A 497 -42.02 -21.93 27.70
N PHE A 498 -41.06 -21.32 28.39
CA PHE A 498 -40.87 -21.51 29.81
C PHE A 498 -40.86 -20.14 30.50
N PRO A 499 -41.44 -20.03 31.71
CA PRO A 499 -41.35 -18.82 32.52
C PRO A 499 -39.90 -18.38 32.71
N ASP A 500 -39.66 -17.07 32.66
CA ASP A 500 -38.36 -16.41 32.80
C ASP A 500 -37.26 -16.89 31.82
N LYS A 501 -37.65 -17.39 30.64
CA LYS A 501 -36.71 -17.90 29.62
C LYS A 501 -36.98 -17.34 28.24
N TRP A 502 -35.91 -17.21 27.46
CA TRP A 502 -35.96 -16.88 26.05
C TRP A 502 -35.97 -18.16 25.19
N GLY A 503 -36.58 -18.06 24.02
CA GLY A 503 -36.27 -18.96 22.91
C GLY A 503 -34.76 -18.98 22.61
N ASN A 504 -34.30 -20.04 21.97
CA ASN A 504 -32.91 -20.18 21.53
C ASN A 504 -32.80 -20.94 20.21
N ALA A 505 -33.75 -20.66 19.33
CA ALA A 505 -33.79 -21.23 17.98
C ALA A 505 -33.61 -20.15 16.91
N GLU A 506 -33.60 -18.88 17.31
CA GLU A 506 -33.53 -17.67 16.50
C GLU A 506 -32.28 -16.85 16.88
N GLY A 507 -32.05 -15.70 16.24
CA GLY A 507 -30.82 -14.96 16.35
C GLY A 507 -30.71 -14.05 17.58
N TYR A 508 -29.49 -13.90 18.09
CA TYR A 508 -29.11 -12.78 18.94
C TYR A 508 -27.89 -12.09 18.32
N ILE A 509 -27.97 -10.77 18.22
CA ILE A 509 -26.88 -9.94 17.71
C ILE A 509 -26.58 -8.82 18.71
N LYS A 510 -25.31 -8.47 18.85
CA LYS A 510 -24.82 -7.28 19.52
C LYS A 510 -24.10 -6.43 18.50
N ILE A 511 -24.62 -5.24 18.23
CA ILE A 511 -24.00 -4.28 17.32
C ILE A 511 -23.31 -3.18 18.13
N GLU A 512 -22.20 -2.67 17.63
CA GLU A 512 -21.42 -1.59 18.24
C GLU A 512 -21.14 -0.48 17.23
N ARG A 513 -21.36 0.77 17.63
CA ARG A 513 -21.11 1.94 16.79
C ARG A 513 -19.60 2.15 16.59
N THR A 514 -19.10 2.08 15.35
CA THR A 514 -17.68 2.32 15.05
C THR A 514 -17.39 3.67 14.39
N GLY A 515 -18.41 4.30 13.78
CA GLY A 515 -18.30 5.63 13.19
C GLY A 515 -18.52 6.78 14.19
N SER A 516 -18.70 7.99 13.66
CA SER A 516 -18.98 9.21 14.45
C SER A 516 -20.33 9.16 15.16
N THR A 517 -20.55 10.02 16.15
CA THR A 517 -21.83 10.12 16.87
C THR A 517 -23.02 10.28 15.91
N ILE A 518 -24.06 9.47 16.12
CA ILE A 518 -25.38 9.65 15.49
C ILE A 518 -26.24 10.45 16.47
N ALA A 519 -26.82 11.55 16.00
CA ALA A 519 -27.60 12.45 16.85
C ALA A 519 -28.93 11.80 17.29
N ALA A 520 -29.39 12.15 18.49
CA ALA A 520 -30.70 11.77 18.99
C ALA A 520 -31.82 12.15 17.98
N GLY A 521 -32.76 11.24 17.77
CA GLY A 521 -33.91 11.43 16.88
C GLY A 521 -33.66 11.03 15.44
N THR A 522 -32.40 10.85 15.03
CA THR A 522 -32.07 10.32 13.71
C THR A 522 -32.61 8.89 13.57
N VAL A 523 -33.32 8.62 12.48
CA VAL A 523 -33.73 7.24 12.14
C VAL A 523 -32.47 6.43 11.82
N ILE A 524 -32.46 5.18 12.25
CA ILE A 524 -31.41 4.22 11.98
C ILE A 524 -32.08 3.02 11.32
N THR A 525 -31.61 2.67 10.15
CA THR A 525 -32.17 1.58 9.35
C THR A 525 -31.13 0.51 9.11
N PHE A 526 -31.48 -0.71 9.47
CA PHE A 526 -30.66 -1.90 9.28
C PHE A 526 -31.38 -2.90 8.40
N ARG A 527 -30.59 -3.69 7.67
CA ARG A 527 -31.04 -4.94 7.08
C ARG A 527 -30.40 -6.10 7.76
N THR A 528 -31.19 -7.11 8.05
CA THR A 528 -30.69 -8.43 8.42
C THR A 528 -30.86 -9.38 7.24
N HIS A 529 -29.91 -10.28 7.06
CA HIS A 529 -29.89 -11.15 5.89
C HIS A 529 -29.97 -12.62 6.28
N GLY A 530 -30.73 -13.41 5.53
CA GLY A 530 -30.87 -14.85 5.70
C GLY A 530 -29.67 -15.66 5.16
N SER A 531 -28.83 -15.06 4.31
CA SER A 531 -27.55 -15.64 3.88
C SER A 531 -26.45 -14.58 3.72
N GLY A 532 -25.16 -14.97 3.67
CA GLY A 532 -24.06 -14.00 3.50
C GLY A 532 -23.76 -13.17 4.77
N THR A 533 -23.50 -11.87 4.60
CA THR A 533 -23.31 -10.91 5.71
C THR A 533 -24.61 -10.75 6.47
N GLU A 534 -24.64 -11.10 7.75
CA GLU A 534 -25.89 -11.15 8.54
C GLU A 534 -26.54 -9.78 8.77
N PHE A 535 -25.75 -8.70 8.73
CA PHE A 535 -26.20 -7.35 9.09
C PHE A 535 -25.59 -6.30 8.16
N GLU A 536 -26.40 -5.32 7.76
CA GLU A 536 -26.01 -4.18 6.94
C GLU A 536 -26.64 -2.88 7.49
N GLY A 537 -25.78 -1.89 7.77
CA GLY A 537 -26.21 -0.52 8.05
C GLY A 537 -26.61 0.23 6.78
N ILE A 538 -27.88 0.63 6.67
CA ILE A 538 -28.42 1.34 5.51
C ILE A 538 -28.38 2.85 5.72
N PHE A 539 -28.89 3.31 6.86
CA PHE A 539 -28.91 4.73 7.21
C PHE A 539 -28.63 4.91 8.72
N PRO A 540 -27.86 5.93 9.14
CA PRO A 540 -27.18 6.94 8.31
C PRO A 540 -25.93 6.44 7.58
N ASP A 541 -25.34 5.33 8.02
CA ASP A 541 -24.14 4.74 7.45
C ASP A 541 -23.95 3.28 7.91
N ASN A 542 -22.97 2.60 7.32
CA ASN A 542 -22.61 1.21 7.64
C ASN A 542 -21.38 1.09 8.57
N ASN A 543 -21.12 2.08 9.44
CA ASN A 543 -20.00 2.04 10.38
C ASN A 543 -20.44 1.43 11.72
N TRP A 544 -20.67 0.11 11.67
CA TRP A 544 -21.05 -0.72 12.80
C TRP A 544 -20.24 -2.02 12.78
N SER A 545 -19.92 -2.55 13.95
CA SER A 545 -19.42 -3.91 14.09
C SER A 545 -20.50 -4.79 14.71
N ILE A 546 -20.57 -6.05 14.30
CA ILE A 546 -21.54 -7.03 14.81
C ILE A 546 -20.81 -8.18 15.50
N VAL A 547 -21.38 -8.61 16.63
CA VAL A 547 -21.02 -9.81 17.37
C VAL A 547 -22.28 -10.68 17.47
N THR A 548 -22.18 -11.94 17.06
CA THR A 548 -23.26 -12.92 17.23
C THR A 548 -22.83 -14.01 18.19
N THR A 549 -23.76 -14.50 19.02
CA THR A 549 -23.52 -15.55 20.02
C THR A 549 -24.64 -16.57 19.97
N GLY A 550 -24.30 -17.86 19.82
CA GLY A 550 -25.26 -18.97 19.83
C GLY A 550 -25.69 -19.47 18.44
N GLY A 551 -25.11 -20.59 18.00
CA GLY A 551 -25.51 -21.31 16.77
C GLY A 551 -25.39 -20.53 15.45
N ASN A 552 -25.76 -21.16 14.32
CA ASN A 552 -25.90 -20.49 13.02
C ASN A 552 -27.23 -19.71 12.89
N ALA A 553 -27.87 -19.37 14.01
CA ALA A 553 -29.18 -18.71 14.02
C ALA A 553 -28.99 -17.22 13.73
N ARG A 554 -29.83 -16.70 12.83
CA ARG A 554 -29.78 -15.31 12.33
C ARG A 554 -31.00 -14.57 12.82
N LEU A 555 -30.88 -13.26 13.06
CA LEU A 555 -32.04 -12.42 13.38
C LEU A 555 -32.87 -12.24 12.11
N ILE A 556 -33.94 -13.03 11.98
CA ILE A 556 -34.77 -13.15 10.78
C ILE A 556 -36.23 -13.31 11.20
N LEU A 557 -37.02 -12.29 10.91
CA LEU A 557 -38.44 -12.25 11.18
C LEU A 557 -39.19 -13.17 10.22
N ASN A 558 -39.91 -14.12 10.79
CA ASN A 558 -40.75 -15.05 10.06
C ASN A 558 -42.02 -14.35 9.53
N SER A 559 -42.58 -14.86 8.44
CA SER A 559 -43.85 -14.34 7.89
C SER A 559 -45.05 -14.73 8.76
N ASP A 560 -46.12 -13.95 8.75
CA ASP A 560 -47.31 -14.15 9.59
C ASP A 560 -47.11 -13.79 11.09
N GLY A 561 -46.18 -12.88 11.40
CA GLY A 561 -45.93 -12.40 12.77
C GLY A 561 -44.64 -12.92 13.39
N ASP A 562 -43.91 -12.04 14.08
CA ASP A 562 -42.67 -12.32 14.81
C ASP A 562 -42.26 -11.13 15.70
N GLN A 563 -41.41 -11.40 16.69
CA GLN A 563 -40.95 -10.40 17.67
C GLN A 563 -39.54 -9.89 17.38
N ILE A 564 -39.25 -8.69 17.91
CA ILE A 564 -37.88 -8.23 18.12
C ILE A 564 -37.78 -7.46 19.43
N TYR A 565 -36.74 -7.76 20.20
CA TYR A 565 -36.38 -7.05 21.42
C TYR A 565 -35.07 -6.30 21.25
N PHE A 566 -35.05 -5.05 21.70
CA PHE A 566 -33.85 -4.23 21.84
C PHE A 566 -33.39 -4.25 23.29
N MET A 567 -32.10 -4.42 23.52
CA MET A 567 -31.50 -4.59 24.85
C MET A 567 -30.12 -3.93 24.90
N GLN A 568 -29.54 -3.77 26.09
CA GLN A 568 -28.18 -3.26 26.24
C GLN A 568 -27.50 -3.73 27.53
N GLU A 569 -26.17 -3.73 27.53
CA GLU A 569 -25.28 -3.95 28.68
C GLU A 569 -25.38 -5.34 29.33
N GLY A 570 -26.11 -6.27 28.71
CA GLY A 570 -26.24 -7.63 29.21
C GLY A 570 -25.38 -8.66 28.49
N THR A 571 -25.49 -9.88 29.00
CA THR A 571 -24.86 -11.08 28.47
C THR A 571 -25.94 -12.07 28.06
N TRP A 572 -25.92 -12.48 26.80
CA TRP A 572 -26.74 -13.57 26.26
C TRP A 572 -26.07 -14.91 26.55
N ASP A 573 -26.84 -15.82 27.15
CA ASP A 573 -26.49 -17.23 27.28
C ASP A 573 -27.53 -18.03 26.50
N ASP A 574 -27.07 -18.73 25.46
CA ASP A 574 -27.91 -19.48 24.53
C ASP A 574 -28.52 -20.74 25.18
N GLY A 575 -28.02 -21.17 26.34
CA GLY A 575 -28.45 -22.40 26.98
C GLY A 575 -28.13 -23.61 26.10
N ILE A 576 -29.11 -24.49 25.90
CA ILE A 576 -28.99 -25.65 25.03
C ILE A 576 -29.90 -25.44 23.81
N LEU A 577 -29.30 -25.27 22.64
CA LEU A 577 -30.01 -25.01 21.38
C LEU A 577 -31.27 -25.89 21.20
N GLY A 578 -32.42 -25.25 20.99
CA GLY A 578 -33.73 -25.89 20.82
C GLY A 578 -34.48 -26.22 22.11
N ASN A 579 -33.86 -26.06 23.28
CA ASN A 579 -34.53 -26.22 24.57
C ASN A 579 -35.35 -25.00 24.99
N ASN A 580 -35.22 -23.85 24.34
CA ASN A 580 -35.88 -22.59 24.72
C ASN A 580 -35.54 -22.17 26.16
N ASP A 581 -34.27 -22.31 26.54
CA ASP A 581 -33.76 -22.07 27.89
C ASP A 581 -32.70 -20.95 27.96
N ALA A 582 -32.63 -20.10 26.93
CA ALA A 582 -31.70 -18.97 26.89
C ALA A 582 -32.03 -17.91 27.95
N THR A 583 -31.00 -17.14 28.32
CA THR A 583 -31.11 -16.06 29.30
C THR A 583 -30.35 -14.82 28.86
N TYR A 584 -30.88 -13.67 29.25
CA TYR A 584 -30.19 -12.38 29.17
C TYR A 584 -30.03 -11.83 30.58
N THR A 585 -28.80 -11.60 31.02
CA THR A 585 -28.51 -11.19 32.41
C THR A 585 -27.58 -9.99 32.46
N GLY A 586 -27.69 -9.18 33.52
CA GLY A 586 -26.84 -8.02 33.77
C GLY A 586 -27.18 -6.75 32.97
N GLY A 587 -28.04 -6.85 31.95
CA GLY A 587 -28.47 -5.75 31.10
C GLY A 587 -29.94 -5.35 31.28
N GLU A 588 -30.41 -4.45 30.42
CA GLU A 588 -31.78 -3.95 30.38
C GLU A 588 -32.45 -4.31 29.05
N ILE A 589 -33.72 -4.75 29.10
CA ILE A 589 -34.58 -4.89 27.91
C ILE A 589 -35.28 -3.55 27.70
N ILE A 590 -35.08 -2.93 26.54
CA ILE A 590 -35.34 -1.50 26.31
C ILE A 590 -36.61 -1.26 25.51
N PHE A 591 -36.86 -2.04 24.46
CA PHE A 591 -38.03 -1.90 23.60
C PHE A 591 -38.41 -3.23 22.94
N GLY A 592 -39.70 -3.50 22.82
CA GLY A 592 -40.24 -4.70 22.19
C GLY A 592 -41.11 -4.34 20.99
N PHE A 593 -41.01 -5.08 19.91
CA PHE A 593 -41.87 -4.88 18.75
C PHE A 593 -42.36 -6.23 18.25
N ASN A 594 -43.61 -6.32 17.85
CA ASN A 594 -44.18 -7.53 17.28
C ASN A 594 -44.87 -7.20 15.97
N THR A 595 -44.64 -7.98 14.92
CA THR A 595 -45.43 -7.93 13.69
C THR A 595 -46.76 -8.69 13.84
N ASN A 596 -46.93 -9.47 14.90
CA ASN A 596 -48.20 -10.06 15.32
C ASN A 596 -49.07 -9.04 16.09
N ASP A 597 -50.38 -9.25 16.14
CA ASP A 597 -51.34 -8.37 16.84
C ASP A 597 -51.59 -8.73 18.31
N ASP A 598 -50.76 -9.63 18.88
CA ASP A 598 -50.81 -10.01 20.29
C ASP A 598 -49.44 -10.49 20.80
N TRP A 599 -49.23 -10.38 22.12
CA TRP A 599 -48.08 -10.94 22.83
C TRP A 599 -48.51 -12.22 23.58
N ILE A 600 -48.16 -13.37 23.02
CA ILE A 600 -48.65 -14.68 23.48
C ILE A 600 -47.52 -15.52 24.11
N SER A 601 -47.59 -15.73 25.43
CA SER A 601 -46.68 -16.62 26.17
C SER A 601 -47.14 -18.10 26.16
N GLY A 602 -46.21 -19.01 26.46
CA GLY A 602 -46.53 -20.42 26.76
C GLY A 602 -46.90 -21.31 25.56
N ILE A 603 -46.62 -20.85 24.33
CA ILE A 603 -46.73 -21.63 23.09
C ILE A 603 -45.38 -22.25 22.70
N CYS A 604 -45.14 -23.49 23.11
CA CYS A 604 -44.07 -24.33 22.57
C CYS A 604 -44.56 -25.22 21.44
N SER A 605 -43.84 -25.36 20.31
CA SER A 605 -43.38 -26.71 19.87
C SER A 605 -42.47 -26.70 18.64
N ALA A 606 -41.64 -27.74 18.55
CA ALA A 606 -41.11 -28.26 17.29
C ALA A 606 -41.84 -29.54 16.78
N ASN A 607 -42.90 -30.07 17.44
CA ASN A 607 -43.52 -31.37 17.07
C ASN A 607 -44.95 -31.69 17.60
N ASN A 608 -45.82 -30.74 17.93
CA ASN A 608 -47.22 -31.06 18.31
C ASN A 608 -48.24 -30.02 17.81
N ASN A 609 -48.71 -30.15 16.55
CA ASN A 609 -50.14 -30.11 16.19
C ASN A 609 -50.35 -30.40 14.67
N PRO A 610 -51.17 -31.38 14.27
CA PRO A 610 -51.71 -31.47 12.91
C PRO A 610 -52.65 -30.31 12.50
N ALA A 611 -52.89 -29.35 13.40
CA ALA A 611 -53.70 -28.14 13.19
C ALA A 611 -52.93 -26.79 13.34
N GLY A 612 -51.58 -26.77 13.39
CA GLY A 612 -50.79 -25.68 12.77
C GLY A 612 -50.57 -24.30 13.43
N GLU A 613 -50.35 -24.15 14.76
CA GLU A 613 -50.15 -22.81 15.39
C GLU A 613 -48.92 -22.69 16.34
N GLY A 614 -47.96 -23.61 16.33
CA GLY A 614 -46.72 -23.49 17.12
C GLY A 614 -45.51 -23.13 16.26
N ARG A 615 -45.27 -21.83 16.05
CA ARG A 615 -44.13 -21.29 15.29
C ARG A 615 -43.33 -20.32 16.17
N SER A 616 -42.04 -20.15 15.88
CA SER A 616 -41.10 -19.36 16.68
C SER A 616 -41.49 -17.87 16.83
N GLN A 617 -42.34 -17.43 15.91
CA GLN A 617 -43.25 -16.27 15.78
C GLN A 617 -44.04 -15.79 17.01
N ASN A 618 -44.00 -16.51 18.14
CA ASN A 618 -44.76 -16.14 19.32
C ASN A 618 -43.82 -15.72 20.44
N SER A 619 -44.18 -14.65 21.14
CA SER A 619 -43.49 -14.17 22.33
C SER A 619 -44.49 -13.61 23.30
N GLY A 620 -44.27 -13.85 24.59
CA GLY A 620 -44.86 -13.05 25.65
C GLY A 620 -44.24 -11.66 25.70
N LEU A 621 -44.94 -10.68 26.27
CA LEU A 621 -44.36 -9.36 26.53
C LEU A 621 -43.48 -9.43 27.77
N TYR A 622 -42.23 -8.97 27.67
CA TYR A 622 -41.33 -8.91 28.81
C TYR A 622 -41.88 -7.98 29.90
N ASN A 623 -41.73 -8.40 31.17
CA ASN A 623 -42.33 -7.71 32.30
C ASN A 623 -41.88 -6.25 32.40
N GLY A 624 -42.84 -5.34 32.59
CA GLY A 624 -42.59 -3.90 32.72
C GLY A 624 -42.40 -3.16 31.38
N MET A 625 -42.73 -3.80 30.25
CA MET A 625 -42.68 -3.18 28.91
C MET A 625 -44.05 -2.74 28.37
N ASP A 626 -45.07 -2.62 29.23
CA ASP A 626 -46.45 -2.29 28.84
C ASP A 626 -46.54 -1.03 27.96
N CYS A 627 -45.66 -0.05 28.21
CA CYS A 627 -45.53 1.20 27.43
C CYS A 627 -44.23 1.29 26.62
N PHE A 628 -43.45 0.23 26.55
CA PHE A 628 -42.20 0.20 25.77
C PHE A 628 -42.27 -0.88 24.70
N ASN A 629 -43.46 -1.03 24.11
CA ASN A 629 -43.68 -1.96 23.03
C ASN A 629 -44.67 -1.43 22.00
N MET A 630 -44.63 -2.01 20.80
CA MET A 630 -45.63 -1.76 19.76
C MET A 630 -46.04 -3.05 19.05
N ILE A 631 -47.36 -3.22 18.88
CA ILE A 631 -48.02 -4.26 18.08
C ILE A 631 -49.07 -3.64 17.14
N PRO A 632 -49.21 -4.10 15.89
CA PRO A 632 -50.26 -3.63 14.99
C PRO A 632 -51.66 -4.09 15.44
N ASN A 633 -52.71 -3.44 14.93
CA ASN A 633 -54.10 -3.87 15.13
C ASN A 633 -54.44 -5.21 14.45
N THR A 634 -53.69 -5.54 13.41
CA THR A 634 -53.83 -6.75 12.62
C THR A 634 -52.42 -7.21 12.29
N ALA A 635 -52.12 -8.49 12.50
CA ALA A 635 -50.83 -9.06 12.18
C ALA A 635 -50.38 -8.70 10.76
N THR A 636 -49.17 -8.17 10.62
CA THR A 636 -48.60 -7.72 9.35
C THR A 636 -47.09 -7.65 9.40
N ASP A 637 -46.47 -8.06 8.31
CA ASP A 637 -45.03 -8.09 8.14
C ASP A 637 -44.45 -6.81 7.53
N PHE A 638 -45.32 -5.86 7.15
CA PHE A 638 -44.95 -4.64 6.43
C PHE A 638 -45.66 -3.43 7.05
N LEU A 639 -45.00 -2.70 7.94
CA LEU A 639 -45.62 -1.60 8.67
C LEU A 639 -44.69 -0.42 8.94
N LYS A 640 -45.25 0.79 8.85
CA LYS A 640 -44.56 2.06 9.15
C LYS A 640 -45.37 2.92 10.09
N TYR A 641 -44.69 3.67 10.94
CA TYR A 641 -45.27 4.81 11.63
C TYR A 641 -45.58 5.92 10.62
N THR A 642 -46.84 6.34 10.56
CA THR A 642 -47.34 7.39 9.65
C THR A 642 -48.12 8.47 10.40
N GLY A 643 -48.15 8.39 11.73
CA GLY A 643 -48.80 9.36 12.60
C GLY A 643 -48.10 10.72 12.69
N PRO A 644 -48.53 11.58 13.64
CA PRO A 644 -48.01 12.93 13.78
C PRO A 644 -46.49 12.99 14.00
N THR A 645 -45.81 13.81 13.21
CA THR A 645 -44.35 14.02 13.30
C THR A 645 -43.93 15.39 13.84
N THR A 646 -44.87 16.14 14.41
CA THR A 646 -44.56 17.43 15.05
C THR A 646 -43.60 17.23 16.21
N PRO A 647 -42.68 18.19 16.48
CA PRO A 647 -41.72 18.09 17.58
C PRO A 647 -42.41 17.73 18.90
N ALA A 648 -41.87 16.74 19.61
CA ALA A 648 -42.46 16.20 20.82
C ALA A 648 -41.40 15.76 21.83
N SER A 649 -41.77 15.66 23.10
CA SER A 649 -40.93 15.08 24.14
C SER A 649 -40.76 13.57 23.93
N GLN A 650 -39.75 12.95 24.56
CA GLN A 650 -39.57 11.50 24.54
C GLN A 650 -40.83 10.74 24.98
N ILE A 651 -41.49 11.21 26.04
CA ILE A 651 -42.74 10.60 26.55
C ILE A 651 -43.86 10.66 25.50
N GLU A 652 -44.06 11.82 24.87
CA GLU A 652 -45.07 11.98 23.84
C GLU A 652 -44.76 11.14 22.60
N TRP A 653 -43.49 11.00 22.23
CA TRP A 653 -43.09 10.13 21.13
C TRP A 653 -43.39 8.66 21.41
N VAL A 654 -43.02 8.15 22.59
CA VAL A 654 -43.34 6.77 22.99
C VAL A 654 -44.86 6.56 22.96
N GLY A 655 -45.64 7.53 23.48
CA GLY A 655 -47.11 7.47 23.43
C GLY A 655 -47.67 7.40 22.00
N ARG A 656 -47.13 8.19 21.07
CA ARG A 656 -47.55 8.15 19.65
C ARG A 656 -47.20 6.82 18.98
N ILE A 657 -46.02 6.28 19.28
CA ILE A 657 -45.53 5.02 18.73
C ILE A 657 -46.38 3.84 19.19
N ASN A 658 -46.78 3.82 20.47
CA ASN A 658 -47.58 2.73 21.01
C ASN A 658 -49.06 2.80 20.59
N ASP A 659 -49.51 3.93 20.03
CA ASP A 659 -50.85 4.07 19.46
C ASP A 659 -50.87 3.48 18.06
N ASN A 660 -51.40 2.26 17.96
CA ASN A 660 -51.47 1.49 16.72
C ASN A 660 -52.32 2.16 15.61
N THR A 661 -53.10 3.20 15.90
CA THR A 661 -53.81 3.98 14.88
C THR A 661 -52.89 4.92 14.10
N ASN A 662 -51.70 5.18 14.62
CA ASN A 662 -50.65 5.96 13.97
C ASN A 662 -49.78 5.14 13.00
N TRP A 663 -50.15 3.87 12.74
CA TRP A 663 -49.39 2.96 11.91
C TRP A 663 -50.15 2.56 10.65
N THR A 664 -49.42 2.43 9.54
CA THR A 664 -49.95 1.95 8.26
C THR A 664 -49.35 0.60 7.94
N SER A 665 -50.21 -0.40 7.72
CA SER A 665 -49.85 -1.71 7.16
C SER A 665 -49.86 -1.67 5.63
N TYR A 666 -48.96 -2.42 5.01
CA TYR A 666 -48.84 -2.55 3.55
C TYR A 666 -49.09 -3.98 3.11
N SER A 667 -49.48 -4.17 1.84
CA SER A 667 -49.80 -5.49 1.30
C SER A 667 -48.58 -6.37 1.03
N ASP A 668 -47.44 -5.74 0.76
CA ASP A 668 -46.18 -6.37 0.38
C ASP A 668 -45.02 -5.37 0.55
N CYS A 669 -43.79 -5.84 0.40
CA CYS A 669 -42.61 -4.99 0.52
C CYS A 669 -42.56 -3.88 -0.55
N SER A 670 -43.15 -4.06 -1.74
CA SER A 670 -43.11 -3.04 -2.81
C SER A 670 -44.01 -1.86 -2.44
N ALA A 671 -45.20 -2.16 -1.92
CA ALA A 671 -46.10 -1.18 -1.35
C ALA A 671 -45.45 -0.44 -0.17
N TYR A 672 -44.75 -1.16 0.73
CA TYR A 672 -43.99 -0.56 1.83
C TYR A 672 -42.95 0.45 1.33
N TYR A 673 -42.08 0.07 0.37
CA TYR A 673 -41.03 0.95 -0.15
C TYR A 673 -41.60 2.13 -0.96
N SER A 674 -42.75 1.96 -1.63
CA SER A 674 -43.43 3.06 -2.31
C SER A 674 -44.15 4.03 -1.34
N GLY A 675 -44.42 3.56 -0.12
CA GLY A 675 -45.08 4.31 0.94
C GLY A 675 -44.12 5.27 1.65
N THR A 676 -44.67 6.39 2.10
CA THR A 676 -43.96 7.39 2.91
C THR A 676 -44.23 7.17 4.41
N PRO A 677 -43.24 7.38 5.30
CA PRO A 677 -41.88 7.89 5.04
C PRO A 677 -40.92 6.85 4.45
N ASP A 678 -39.83 7.30 3.83
CA ASP A 678 -38.74 6.44 3.33
C ASP A 678 -37.54 6.50 4.27
N TYR A 679 -37.48 5.55 5.19
CA TYR A 679 -36.43 5.50 6.21
C TYR A 679 -35.06 5.08 5.66
N THR A 680 -35.00 4.45 4.48
CA THR A 680 -33.72 4.06 3.87
C THR A 680 -32.93 5.24 3.34
N ASN A 681 -33.59 6.36 3.08
CA ASN A 681 -32.99 7.61 2.59
C ASN A 681 -32.92 8.71 3.65
N GLY A 682 -33.20 8.35 4.91
CA GLY A 682 -33.02 9.20 6.07
C GLY A 682 -34.26 9.98 6.48
N ASP A 683 -34.46 10.03 7.79
CA ASP A 683 -35.49 10.82 8.45
C ASP A 683 -35.02 11.17 9.88
N THR A 684 -35.69 12.13 10.54
CA THR A 684 -35.36 12.52 11.91
C THR A 684 -36.61 12.96 12.65
N LEU A 685 -36.91 12.25 13.74
CA LEU A 685 -37.95 12.65 14.68
C LEU A 685 -37.43 13.79 15.55
N GLN A 686 -38.14 14.92 15.53
CA GLN A 686 -37.74 16.10 16.30
C GLN A 686 -38.11 15.92 17.78
N ILE A 687 -37.10 15.91 18.66
CA ILE A 687 -37.28 15.72 20.09
C ILE A 687 -37.13 17.06 20.81
N THR A 688 -38.10 17.44 21.63
CA THR A 688 -38.06 18.71 22.39
C THR A 688 -37.40 18.53 23.76
N THR A 689 -37.65 17.41 24.43
CA THR A 689 -37.07 17.04 25.72
C THR A 689 -36.78 15.54 25.80
N THR A 690 -35.59 15.18 26.27
CA THR A 690 -35.13 13.80 26.50
C THR A 690 -35.10 13.49 28.00
N GLY A 691 -35.15 12.20 28.34
CA GLY A 691 -35.24 11.66 29.69
C GLY A 691 -36.68 11.42 30.14
N LEU A 692 -37.04 10.17 30.39
CA LEU A 692 -38.23 9.82 31.17
C LEU A 692 -38.04 10.27 32.63
N THR A 693 -39.11 10.72 33.29
CA THR A 693 -39.02 11.04 34.71
C THR A 693 -38.93 9.75 35.52
N THR A 694 -38.07 9.68 36.52
CA THR A 694 -38.02 8.54 37.46
C THR A 694 -39.08 8.64 38.56
N THR A 695 -39.76 9.78 38.66
CA THR A 695 -40.80 10.04 39.66
C THR A 695 -42.16 9.54 39.14
N TYR A 696 -42.86 8.71 39.93
CA TYR A 696 -44.22 8.24 39.61
C TYR A 696 -45.27 9.32 39.84
N LYS A 697 -45.25 10.33 38.96
CA LYS A 697 -46.23 11.40 38.93
C LYS A 697 -47.39 11.01 38.01
N TRP A 698 -48.63 11.12 38.49
CA TRP A 698 -49.83 10.85 37.70
C TRP A 698 -50.16 12.06 36.82
N TYR A 699 -50.24 11.84 35.51
CA TYR A 699 -50.69 12.85 34.56
C TYR A 699 -52.10 12.53 34.01
N GLY A 700 -52.45 11.24 33.90
CA GLY A 700 -53.74 10.84 33.32
C GLY A 700 -53.85 11.20 31.83
N ASN A 701 -52.74 11.19 31.10
CA ASN A 701 -52.67 11.66 29.70
C ASN A 701 -53.51 10.82 28.72
N LYS A 702 -53.70 9.53 29.02
CA LYS A 702 -54.43 8.60 28.14
C LYS A 702 -55.86 8.41 28.61
N ASP A 703 -56.05 8.07 29.88
CA ASP A 703 -57.38 7.86 30.47
C ASP A 703 -57.35 7.94 32.01
N THR A 704 -58.42 7.42 32.65
CA THR A 704 -58.59 7.43 34.10
C THR A 704 -58.00 6.20 34.82
N HIS A 705 -57.54 5.17 34.11
CA HIS A 705 -57.23 3.86 34.70
C HIS A 705 -55.82 3.83 35.31
N TRP A 706 -55.72 3.39 36.57
CA TRP A 706 -54.43 3.30 37.29
C TRP A 706 -53.40 2.42 36.58
N PHE A 707 -53.84 1.32 35.98
CA PHE A 707 -52.99 0.32 35.34
C PHE A 707 -52.62 0.66 33.90
N GLU A 708 -53.00 1.84 33.41
CA GLU A 708 -52.55 2.35 32.14
C GLU A 708 -51.21 3.10 32.33
N CYS A 709 -50.12 2.47 31.90
CA CYS A 709 -48.76 2.98 32.07
C CYS A 709 -48.56 4.37 31.43
N ALA A 710 -49.29 4.71 30.37
CA ALA A 710 -49.16 6.00 29.68
C ALA A 710 -49.67 7.19 30.52
N ASN A 711 -50.39 6.91 31.61
CA ASN A 711 -50.83 7.94 32.56
C ASN A 711 -49.72 8.35 33.55
N TRP A 712 -48.60 7.64 33.59
CA TRP A 712 -47.52 7.84 34.56
C TRP A 712 -46.28 8.46 33.93
N GLY A 713 -45.59 9.33 34.66
CA GLY A 713 -44.36 9.99 34.22
C GLY A 713 -43.24 9.05 33.73
N PRO A 714 -42.93 7.95 34.43
CA PRO A 714 -41.95 6.96 33.98
C PRO A 714 -42.47 6.03 32.87
N LEU A 715 -43.72 6.21 32.41
CA LEU A 715 -44.44 5.27 31.54
C LEU A 715 -44.49 3.85 32.10
N ARG A 716 -44.67 3.73 33.42
CA ARG A 716 -44.83 2.46 34.13
C ARG A 716 -45.88 2.59 35.22
N VAL A 717 -46.63 1.52 35.44
CA VAL A 717 -47.55 1.44 36.57
C VAL A 717 -46.73 1.34 37.87
N PRO A 718 -46.97 2.19 38.88
CA PRO A 718 -46.27 2.12 40.16
C PRO A 718 -46.59 0.82 40.90
N THR A 719 -45.59 0.34 41.63
CA THR A 719 -45.68 -0.85 42.49
C THR A 719 -45.66 -0.44 43.97
N SER A 720 -45.82 -1.41 44.87
CA SER A 720 -45.77 -1.19 46.34
C SER A 720 -44.44 -0.63 46.86
N SER A 721 -43.37 -0.58 46.05
CA SER A 721 -42.11 0.09 46.39
C SER A 721 -42.02 1.55 45.96
N ASP A 722 -42.95 2.04 45.14
CA ASP A 722 -42.82 3.34 44.48
C ASP A 722 -43.59 4.46 45.19
N ASP A 723 -42.96 5.62 45.30
CA ASP A 723 -43.57 6.82 45.84
C ASP A 723 -44.36 7.54 44.73
N VAL A 724 -45.68 7.58 44.87
CA VAL A 724 -46.61 8.18 43.92
C VAL A 724 -46.93 9.62 44.28
N ILE A 725 -46.94 10.49 43.27
CA ILE A 725 -47.29 11.90 43.40
C ILE A 725 -48.48 12.23 42.49
N ILE A 726 -49.52 12.80 43.07
CA ILE A 726 -50.62 13.42 42.32
C ILE A 726 -50.35 14.93 42.24
N PRO A 727 -50.09 15.47 41.03
CA PRO A 727 -49.84 16.88 40.83
C PRO A 727 -51.01 17.77 41.22
N ASN A 728 -50.76 19.08 41.18
CA ASN A 728 -51.82 20.07 41.06
C ASN A 728 -52.72 19.81 39.84
N SER A 729 -54.02 20.07 39.96
CA SER A 729 -55.06 19.76 38.96
C SER A 729 -54.85 20.38 37.57
N HIS A 730 -53.94 21.34 37.41
CA HIS A 730 -53.58 21.90 36.11
C HIS A 730 -52.56 21.05 35.32
N GLN A 731 -52.01 19.99 35.93
CA GLN A 731 -51.09 19.05 35.31
C GLN A 731 -51.69 17.63 35.21
N VAL A 732 -52.98 17.48 35.52
CA VAL A 732 -53.70 16.21 35.47
C VAL A 732 -54.83 16.36 34.44
N ASP A 733 -54.80 15.54 33.40
CA ASP A 733 -55.81 15.55 32.34
C ASP A 733 -57.02 14.69 32.71
N ASN A 734 -56.79 13.56 33.37
CA ASN A 734 -57.84 12.65 33.85
C ASN A 734 -57.62 12.26 35.32
N ASP A 735 -58.70 12.24 36.10
CA ASP A 735 -58.65 11.77 37.50
C ASP A 735 -58.52 10.24 37.57
N ILE A 736 -57.87 9.72 38.62
CA ILE A 736 -57.77 8.27 38.85
C ILE A 736 -59.15 7.67 39.16
N VAL A 737 -59.47 6.60 38.44
CA VAL A 737 -60.63 5.73 38.65
C VAL A 737 -60.14 4.29 38.78
N LEU A 738 -60.57 3.60 39.85
CA LEU A 738 -60.34 2.16 40.05
C LEU A 738 -61.67 1.41 39.85
N VAL A 739 -61.65 0.32 39.08
CA VAL A 739 -62.84 -0.52 38.86
C VAL A 739 -62.94 -1.65 39.89
N ALA A 740 -64.14 -2.23 40.07
CA ALA A 740 -64.35 -3.27 41.07
C ALA A 740 -63.45 -4.50 40.84
N GLY A 741 -62.63 -4.83 41.84
CA GLY A 741 -61.71 -5.97 41.81
C GLY A 741 -60.25 -5.59 41.58
N GLU A 742 -59.96 -4.34 41.24
CA GLU A 742 -58.59 -3.83 41.11
C GLU A 742 -57.97 -3.48 42.47
N ASN A 743 -56.69 -3.81 42.64
CA ASN A 743 -55.89 -3.44 43.81
C ASN A 743 -54.65 -2.65 43.37
N ALA A 744 -54.74 -1.33 43.41
CA ALA A 744 -53.60 -0.45 43.18
C ALA A 744 -52.76 -0.31 44.46
N GLU A 745 -51.44 -0.46 44.34
CA GLU A 745 -50.51 -0.36 45.46
C GLU A 745 -49.40 0.65 45.16
N CYS A 746 -48.96 1.36 46.19
CA CYS A 746 -47.79 2.23 46.17
C CYS A 746 -47.18 2.31 47.57
N LYS A 747 -45.94 2.78 47.68
CA LYS A 747 -45.25 2.94 48.97
C LYS A 747 -45.77 4.15 49.75
N ASN A 748 -45.72 5.33 49.13
CA ASN A 748 -46.32 6.56 49.64
C ASN A 748 -47.19 7.18 48.55
N PHE A 749 -48.35 7.70 48.94
CA PHE A 749 -49.26 8.40 48.05
C PHE A 749 -49.34 9.88 48.46
N THR A 750 -48.68 10.76 47.71
CA THR A 750 -48.60 12.19 47.99
C THR A 750 -49.54 12.96 47.07
N ILE A 751 -50.40 13.80 47.63
CA ILE A 751 -51.26 14.70 46.86
C ILE A 751 -50.72 16.12 47.06
N GLU A 752 -50.22 16.76 46.00
CA GLU A 752 -49.60 18.10 46.09
C GLU A 752 -50.64 19.23 46.32
N ASN A 753 -51.94 18.93 46.19
CA ASN A 753 -53.05 19.83 46.46
C ASN A 753 -53.96 19.32 47.59
N THR A 754 -54.52 20.22 48.41
CA THR A 754 -55.36 19.90 49.58
C THR A 754 -56.70 19.19 49.29
N ILE A 755 -57.07 18.99 48.01
CA ILE A 755 -58.29 18.28 47.63
C ILE A 755 -58.06 17.53 46.30
N TYR A 756 -58.07 16.19 46.35
CA TYR A 756 -58.13 15.33 45.16
C TYR A 756 -59.15 14.21 45.40
N SER A 757 -59.93 13.85 44.38
CA SER A 757 -60.95 12.81 44.49
C SER A 757 -60.52 11.57 43.72
N ILE A 758 -60.32 10.44 44.42
CA ILE A 758 -60.27 9.12 43.78
C ILE A 758 -61.69 8.58 43.73
N LYS A 759 -62.15 8.20 42.53
CA LYS A 759 -63.49 7.66 42.33
C LYS A 759 -63.41 6.14 42.28
N GLY A 760 -64.15 5.46 43.16
CA GLY A 760 -64.47 4.03 42.98
C GLY A 760 -65.74 3.88 42.14
N GLU A 761 -65.93 2.73 41.51
CA GLU A 761 -67.14 2.41 40.73
C GLU A 761 -68.44 2.71 41.51
N GLY A 762 -69.45 3.24 40.81
CA GLY A 762 -70.80 3.50 41.35
C GLY A 762 -71.05 4.87 41.99
N ASN A 763 -70.30 5.93 41.63
CA ASN A 763 -70.36 7.27 42.24
C ASN A 763 -70.01 7.30 43.75
N SER A 764 -69.38 6.24 44.26
CA SER A 764 -68.83 6.23 45.62
C SER A 764 -67.46 6.93 45.61
N THR A 765 -67.50 8.27 45.59
CA THR A 765 -66.29 9.09 45.68
C THR A 765 -65.69 8.96 47.07
N LYS A 766 -64.45 8.48 47.18
CA LYS A 766 -63.65 8.65 48.39
C LYS A 766 -62.75 9.84 48.14
N VAL A 767 -63.15 11.02 48.64
CA VAL A 767 -62.27 12.18 48.64
C VAL A 767 -61.13 11.85 49.61
N LEU A 768 -59.92 11.70 49.06
CA LEU A 768 -58.72 11.59 49.87
C LEU A 768 -58.33 13.04 50.23
N THR A 769 -58.52 13.40 51.48
CA THR A 769 -58.07 14.69 52.05
C THR A 769 -56.69 14.55 52.66
#